data_AF-A0A4U6QNH0-F1
#
_entry.id   AF-A0A4U6QNH0-F1
#
_cell.length_a   1.000
_cell.length_b   1.000
_cell.length_c   1.000
_cell.angle_alpha   90.00
_cell.angle_beta   90.00
_cell.angle_gamma   90.00
#
_symmetry.space_group_name_H-M   'P 1'
#
loop_
_entity.id
_entity.type
_entity.pdbx_description
1 polymer ?
#
loop_
_entity_poly.entity_id
_entity_poly.type
_entity_poly.pdbx_seq_one_letter_code
_entity_poly.pdbx_strand_id
1 'polypeptide(L)'
;MQPFVVNQHGRLVFPSNFLPDLDFSVIDSEEQLDSVIRRDFETKAPKGSDILQRARDGKYASRGDLMRDIALNLFWVNRFAMTMYDKQPMRWKDVPRNRSDIFLPIVAPWDDKDAKVTAVAEAYASLPPTWDAESEDKVWKLLFNAYSHRTFDATTLPSVKPTIAEALAEPAQLTFTLADYDPDYTFFGYEEILDVDNAVPELEALQRWSMVLHNEYPWKGDSVRLTPVGELSDDDIVVLYLPRNRDVVRFVSKMKAAGADGVQDARVRTAELSKGIDAVDPISPYPPVNVHEAFAIKPKIEALAVVKGEYVCTNDDLIRNSAYSWSPMSADEISTKTGIEQRRYTARELEEISLDAAKAALAHAGRRPEEIGAVLFCSCTSARMMPSTATWITGQLGLQQTHCSVDLIAACAGLPYGLAEAVRLLQEVNRPVLLVCGEKFSDKIGTVRPSRMIFGDGAAALVIAPAPEGESGDFDLLQTYAGGPVTQVNSIIWPNPSFDNNITVYGPEVKSLAGRYLAQMIEELSNLPDTTGRAETAWDTVELVVPHQANKTMVIDLAKRAGLSADKLYFNIETMGNTSSASIPIAIADAVADKVIDRPMWIFAPGFGAGSVAGYSVMRIDPAIVAPSPDEAVATDSDAPESTDEAVTKTSARNSTDDMALAFGV
;
A
#
# COMPACT_ATOMS: atom_id res chain seq x y z
N MET A 1 1.47 1.52 -9.67
CA MET A 1 2.10 1.55 -8.33
C MET A 1 2.02 2.97 -7.83
N GLN A 2 1.78 3.17 -6.54
CA GLN A 2 1.57 4.50 -5.96
C GLN A 2 2.67 4.74 -4.92
N PRO A 3 3.92 5.04 -5.36
CA PRO A 3 5.04 5.19 -4.44
C PRO A 3 4.87 6.45 -3.59
N PHE A 4 5.47 6.44 -2.41
CA PHE A 4 5.69 7.67 -1.65
C PHE A 4 6.83 8.49 -2.26
N VAL A 5 6.88 9.75 -1.86
CA VAL A 5 7.99 10.66 -2.14
C VAL A 5 8.48 11.27 -0.82
N VAL A 6 9.71 11.78 -0.81
CA VAL A 6 10.25 12.54 0.32
C VAL A 6 10.25 14.01 -0.08
N ASN A 7 9.54 14.83 0.68
CA ASN A 7 9.40 16.26 0.38
C ASN A 7 10.64 17.06 0.82
N GLN A 8 10.67 18.38 0.55
CA GLN A 8 11.84 19.20 0.88
C GLN A 8 12.16 19.28 2.39
N HIS A 9 11.20 18.91 3.24
CA HIS A 9 11.33 18.87 4.69
C HIS A 9 11.80 17.49 5.20
N GLY A 10 12.14 16.55 4.31
CA GLY A 10 12.54 15.20 4.66
C GLY A 10 11.38 14.31 5.13
N ARG A 11 10.12 14.70 4.89
CA ARG A 11 8.94 13.93 5.31
C ARG A 11 8.41 13.06 4.19
N LEU A 12 7.87 11.91 4.59
CA LEU A 12 7.16 11.01 3.69
C LEU A 12 5.83 11.63 3.25
N VAL A 13 5.62 11.69 1.95
CA VAL A 13 4.37 12.16 1.35
C VAL A 13 3.85 11.10 0.38
N PHE A 14 2.54 10.88 0.38
CA PHE A 14 1.90 9.90 -0.47
C PHE A 14 0.91 10.59 -1.42
N PRO A 15 1.35 10.98 -2.63
CA PRO A 15 0.57 11.82 -3.54
C PRO A 15 -0.82 11.26 -3.87
N SER A 16 -0.93 9.93 -4.04
CA SER A 16 -2.18 9.26 -4.39
C SER A 16 -3.30 9.40 -3.36
N ASN A 17 -2.99 9.84 -2.13
CA ASN A 17 -4.01 10.03 -1.09
C ASN A 17 -4.80 11.32 -1.23
N PHE A 18 -4.28 12.31 -1.94
CA PHE A 18 -4.95 13.59 -2.13
C PHE A 18 -5.04 14.00 -3.60
N LEU A 19 -4.31 13.34 -4.50
CA LEU A 19 -4.48 13.44 -5.95
C LEU A 19 -5.09 12.13 -6.46
N PRO A 20 -6.43 12.07 -6.65
CA PRO A 20 -7.06 10.85 -7.14
C PRO A 20 -6.58 10.50 -8.54
N ASP A 21 -6.14 9.26 -8.69
CA ASP A 21 -5.75 8.69 -9.98
C ASP A 21 -6.27 7.25 -10.04
N LEU A 22 -7.42 7.07 -10.72
CA LEU A 22 -8.07 5.77 -10.87
C LEU A 22 -7.56 5.08 -12.14
N ASP A 23 -7.33 3.77 -12.08
CA ASP A 23 -6.91 2.98 -13.23
C ASP A 23 -8.11 2.66 -14.14
N PHE A 24 -8.42 3.58 -15.05
CA PHE A 24 -9.49 3.39 -16.04
C PHE A 24 -9.21 2.26 -17.06
N SER A 25 -8.02 1.65 -17.07
CA SER A 25 -7.74 0.49 -17.94
C SER A 25 -8.46 -0.79 -17.48
N VAL A 26 -8.88 -0.84 -16.21
CA VAL A 26 -9.58 -1.99 -15.61
C VAL A 26 -11.04 -1.72 -15.26
N ILE A 27 -11.55 -0.52 -15.57
CA ILE A 27 -12.95 -0.14 -15.32
C ILE A 27 -13.76 -0.35 -16.60
N ASP A 28 -14.68 -1.30 -16.57
CA ASP A 28 -15.40 -1.77 -17.75
C ASP A 28 -16.87 -1.34 -17.82
N SER A 29 -17.46 -0.84 -16.72
CA SER A 29 -18.88 -0.44 -16.66
C SER A 29 -19.12 0.75 -15.72
N GLU A 30 -20.25 1.42 -15.90
CA GLU A 30 -20.70 2.49 -14.99
C GLU A 30 -21.01 1.96 -13.58
N GLU A 31 -21.53 0.74 -13.46
CA GLU A 31 -21.76 0.10 -12.15
C GLU A 31 -20.44 -0.14 -11.41
N GLN A 32 -19.39 -0.59 -12.12
CA GLN A 32 -18.07 -0.75 -11.53
C GLN A 32 -17.49 0.61 -11.12
N LEU A 33 -17.63 1.63 -11.97
CA LEU A 33 -17.21 3.00 -11.63
C LEU A 33 -17.95 3.53 -10.40
N ASP A 34 -19.28 3.39 -10.31
CA ASP A 34 -20.07 3.81 -9.14
C ASP A 34 -19.61 3.07 -7.88
N SER A 35 -19.31 1.77 -7.97
CA SER A 35 -18.77 0.99 -6.86
C SER A 35 -17.41 1.52 -6.37
N VAL A 36 -16.47 1.78 -7.31
CA VAL A 36 -15.15 2.36 -7.02
C VAL A 36 -15.29 3.74 -6.39
N ILE A 37 -16.12 4.61 -6.99
CA ILE A 37 -16.36 5.97 -6.51
C ILE A 37 -16.97 5.99 -5.11
N ARG A 38 -18.00 5.18 -4.85
CA ARG A 38 -18.62 5.08 -3.52
C ARG A 38 -17.62 4.64 -2.46
N ARG A 39 -16.71 3.74 -2.82
CA ARG A 39 -15.66 3.26 -1.92
C ARG A 39 -14.62 4.33 -1.66
N ASP A 40 -14.03 4.91 -2.71
CA ASP A 40 -12.86 5.76 -2.60
C ASP A 40 -13.20 7.20 -2.20
N PHE A 41 -14.35 7.72 -2.60
CA PHE A 41 -14.76 9.09 -2.25
C PHE A 41 -15.61 9.15 -0.96
N GLU A 42 -15.66 8.03 -0.20
CA GLU A 42 -16.43 7.84 1.03
C GLU A 42 -17.96 7.89 0.82
N THR A 43 -18.63 6.74 0.88
CA THR A 43 -20.10 6.65 0.76
C THR A 43 -20.81 7.46 1.85
N LYS A 44 -20.14 7.72 2.98
CA LYS A 44 -20.65 8.53 4.08
C LYS A 44 -20.31 10.02 3.96
N ALA A 45 -19.71 10.48 2.85
CA ALA A 45 -19.47 11.89 2.62
C ALA A 45 -20.79 12.65 2.81
N PRO A 46 -20.84 13.63 3.72
CA PRO A 46 -22.10 14.27 4.09
C PRO A 46 -22.62 15.08 2.90
N LYS A 47 -23.93 15.03 2.64
CA LYS A 47 -24.56 15.92 1.65
C LYS A 47 -24.59 17.35 2.19
N GLY A 48 -24.73 18.34 1.31
CA GLY A 48 -24.89 19.73 1.74
C GLY A 48 -26.08 19.94 2.69
N SER A 49 -27.16 19.17 2.53
CA SER A 49 -28.30 19.15 3.46
C SER A 49 -27.94 18.56 4.83
N ASP A 50 -27.10 17.53 4.87
CA ASP A 50 -26.69 16.88 6.11
C ASP A 50 -25.79 17.82 6.92
N ILE A 51 -24.84 18.48 6.25
CA ILE A 51 -23.98 19.51 6.85
C ILE A 51 -24.84 20.65 7.41
N LEU A 52 -25.80 21.16 6.63
CA LEU A 52 -26.72 22.21 7.07
C LEU A 52 -27.48 21.79 8.35
N GLN A 53 -28.03 20.58 8.36
CA GLN A 53 -28.78 20.09 9.52
C GLN A 53 -27.86 19.93 10.74
N ARG A 54 -26.67 19.36 10.57
CA ARG A 54 -25.68 19.22 11.66
C ARG A 54 -25.24 20.58 12.20
N ALA A 55 -24.99 21.55 11.33
CA ALA A 55 -24.63 22.92 11.70
C ALA A 55 -25.73 23.59 12.52
N ARG A 56 -26.99 23.51 12.06
CA ARG A 56 -28.15 24.08 12.77
C ARG A 56 -28.44 23.39 14.10
N ASP A 57 -28.25 22.07 14.16
CA ASP A 57 -28.46 21.27 15.37
C ASP A 57 -27.30 21.39 16.38
N GLY A 58 -26.22 22.11 16.05
CA GLY A 58 -25.03 22.20 16.90
C GLY A 58 -24.33 20.85 17.12
N LYS A 59 -24.34 19.97 16.10
CA LYS A 59 -23.79 18.60 16.18
C LYS A 59 -22.29 18.51 15.90
N TYR A 60 -21.66 19.60 15.47
CA TYR A 60 -20.20 19.68 15.36
C TYR A 60 -19.60 20.03 16.72
N ALA A 61 -18.58 19.28 17.14
CA ALA A 61 -17.90 19.55 18.40
C ALA A 61 -16.79 20.59 18.25
N SER A 62 -16.16 20.67 17.07
CA SER A 62 -15.00 21.52 16.81
C SER A 62 -14.94 22.00 15.36
N ARG A 63 -14.10 23.02 15.09
CA ARG A 63 -13.86 23.53 13.72
C ARG A 63 -13.33 22.45 12.78
N GLY A 64 -12.42 21.60 13.25
CA GLY A 64 -11.84 20.49 12.51
C GLY A 64 -12.88 19.49 11.99
N ASP A 65 -13.89 19.16 12.79
CA ASP A 65 -14.99 18.26 12.37
C ASP A 65 -15.77 18.84 11.19
N LEU A 66 -16.09 20.14 11.26
CA LEU A 66 -16.80 20.86 10.20
C LEU A 66 -15.94 20.97 8.94
N MET A 67 -14.67 21.37 9.07
CA MET A 67 -13.75 21.47 7.94
C MET A 67 -13.58 20.13 7.22
N ARG A 68 -13.46 19.02 7.96
CA ARG A 68 -13.39 17.68 7.40
C ARG A 68 -14.65 17.33 6.61
N ASP A 69 -15.83 17.54 7.18
CA ASP A 69 -17.11 17.27 6.50
C ASP A 69 -17.26 18.10 5.21
N ILE A 70 -16.84 19.36 5.22
CA ILE A 70 -16.83 20.23 4.04
C ILE A 70 -15.86 19.70 2.97
N ALA A 71 -14.63 19.35 3.36
CA ALA A 71 -13.65 18.80 2.43
C ALA A 71 -14.14 17.49 1.79
N LEU A 72 -14.68 16.55 2.58
CA LEU A 72 -15.25 15.29 2.08
C LEU A 72 -16.42 15.55 1.13
N ASN A 73 -17.29 16.51 1.45
CA ASN A 73 -18.37 16.89 0.55
C ASN A 73 -17.83 17.40 -0.79
N LEU A 74 -16.79 18.25 -0.78
CA LEU A 74 -16.19 18.80 -2.00
C LEU A 74 -15.46 17.75 -2.84
N PHE A 75 -14.77 16.79 -2.20
CA PHE A 75 -14.22 15.62 -2.89
C PHE A 75 -15.32 14.81 -3.56
N TRP A 76 -16.41 14.53 -2.84
CA TRP A 76 -17.57 13.84 -3.42
C TRP A 76 -18.21 14.62 -4.56
N VAL A 77 -18.29 15.94 -4.47
CA VAL A 77 -18.81 16.80 -5.55
C VAL A 77 -17.98 16.66 -6.82
N ASN A 78 -16.65 16.58 -6.70
CA ASN A 78 -15.73 16.51 -7.83
C ASN A 78 -15.33 15.08 -8.24
N ARG A 79 -15.86 14.04 -7.59
CA ARG A 79 -15.46 12.62 -7.75
C ARG A 79 -15.27 12.12 -9.18
N PHE A 80 -16.13 12.52 -10.12
CA PHE A 80 -15.99 12.18 -11.54
C PHE A 80 -15.11 13.19 -12.30
N ALA A 81 -15.24 14.48 -11.99
CA ALA A 81 -14.49 15.52 -12.69
C ALA A 81 -12.98 15.34 -12.46
N MET A 82 -12.59 15.26 -11.20
CA MET A 82 -11.20 15.21 -10.75
C MET A 82 -10.48 13.90 -11.13
N THR A 83 -11.20 12.81 -11.37
CA THR A 83 -10.61 11.52 -11.77
C THR A 83 -10.53 11.35 -13.30
N MET A 84 -11.43 11.99 -14.04
CA MET A 84 -11.57 11.73 -15.49
C MET A 84 -11.12 12.91 -16.35
N TYR A 85 -11.28 14.15 -15.89
CA TYR A 85 -11.22 15.33 -16.76
C TYR A 85 -10.31 16.44 -16.21
N ASP A 86 -9.63 17.12 -17.12
CA ASP A 86 -9.06 18.43 -16.90
C ASP A 86 -10.08 19.50 -17.31
N LYS A 87 -10.20 20.56 -16.49
CA LYS A 87 -11.15 21.65 -16.70
C LYS A 87 -10.48 22.79 -17.44
N GLN A 88 -11.02 23.21 -18.57
CA GLN A 88 -10.43 24.25 -19.41
C GLN A 88 -11.45 25.34 -19.78
N PRO A 89 -11.29 26.57 -19.28
CA PRO A 89 -12.06 27.71 -19.73
C PRO A 89 -11.80 28.01 -21.21
N MET A 90 -12.87 28.28 -21.98
CA MET A 90 -12.79 28.63 -23.39
C MET A 90 -13.94 29.55 -23.79
N ARG A 91 -13.68 30.53 -24.67
CA ARG A 91 -14.75 31.35 -25.25
C ARG A 91 -15.64 30.48 -26.14
N TRP A 92 -16.94 30.68 -26.05
CA TRP A 92 -17.93 29.85 -26.74
C TRP A 92 -17.74 29.80 -28.27
N LYS A 93 -17.32 30.91 -28.88
CA LYS A 93 -17.01 30.96 -30.32
C LYS A 93 -15.87 30.02 -30.74
N ASP A 94 -14.91 29.78 -29.85
CA ASP A 94 -13.71 28.99 -30.09
C ASP A 94 -13.90 27.49 -29.76
N VAL A 95 -15.06 27.11 -29.19
CA VAL A 95 -15.34 25.72 -28.80
C VAL A 95 -15.46 24.80 -30.02
N PRO A 96 -14.69 23.69 -30.08
CA PRO A 96 -14.80 22.71 -31.17
C PRO A 96 -16.09 21.88 -31.07
N ARG A 97 -17.13 22.27 -31.81
CA ARG A 97 -18.48 21.67 -31.72
C ARG A 97 -18.59 20.22 -32.22
N ASN A 98 -17.66 19.78 -33.07
CA ASN A 98 -17.73 18.47 -33.73
C ASN A 98 -16.79 17.42 -33.11
N ARG A 99 -16.04 17.77 -32.05
CA ARG A 99 -15.14 16.83 -31.40
C ARG A 99 -15.90 15.92 -30.43
N SER A 100 -15.66 14.61 -30.52
CA SER A 100 -16.30 13.60 -29.66
C SER A 100 -15.61 13.42 -28.30
N ASP A 101 -14.47 14.07 -28.11
CA ASP A 101 -13.59 13.97 -26.94
C ASP A 101 -13.48 15.29 -26.16
N ILE A 102 -14.39 16.24 -26.42
CA ILE A 102 -14.55 17.46 -25.64
C ILE A 102 -15.97 17.46 -25.08
N PHE A 103 -16.07 17.66 -23.77
CA PHE A 103 -17.33 17.53 -23.06
C PHE A 103 -17.74 18.84 -22.39
N LEU A 104 -19.05 19.05 -22.29
CA LEU A 104 -19.63 20.18 -21.59
C LEU A 104 -20.30 19.67 -20.31
N PRO A 105 -19.92 20.14 -19.12
CA PRO A 105 -20.60 19.75 -17.89
C PRO A 105 -22.01 20.32 -17.87
N ILE A 106 -22.99 19.44 -17.65
CA ILE A 106 -24.38 19.81 -17.44
C ILE A 106 -24.69 19.69 -15.95
N VAL A 107 -25.33 20.71 -15.41
CA VAL A 107 -25.55 20.86 -13.97
C VAL A 107 -26.96 21.35 -13.65
N ALA A 108 -27.42 20.99 -12.45
CA ALA A 108 -28.63 21.56 -11.85
C ALA A 108 -28.25 22.63 -10.82
N PRO A 109 -29.05 23.69 -10.62
CA PRO A 109 -28.81 24.69 -9.58
C PRO A 109 -28.74 24.07 -8.19
N TRP A 110 -27.91 24.64 -7.31
CA TRP A 110 -27.86 24.21 -5.92
C TRP A 110 -28.96 24.87 -5.09
N ASP A 111 -30.03 24.13 -4.84
CA ASP A 111 -31.14 24.61 -4.00
C ASP A 111 -30.66 25.07 -2.62
N ASP A 112 -31.29 26.11 -2.06
CA ASP A 112 -31.00 26.66 -0.73
C ASP A 112 -29.52 27.01 -0.49
N LYS A 113 -28.76 27.32 -1.54
CA LYS A 113 -27.34 27.69 -1.46
C LYS A 113 -27.07 28.69 -0.34
N ASP A 114 -27.75 29.83 -0.36
CA ASP A 114 -27.48 30.93 0.58
C ASP A 114 -27.72 30.51 2.04
N ALA A 115 -28.76 29.71 2.28
CA ALA A 115 -29.04 29.16 3.60
C ALA A 115 -27.96 28.16 4.06
N LYS A 116 -27.46 27.31 3.14
CA LYS A 116 -26.39 26.35 3.41
C LYS A 116 -25.07 27.07 3.72
N VAL A 117 -24.69 28.04 2.89
CA VAL A 117 -23.46 28.82 3.03
C VAL A 117 -23.48 29.64 4.33
N THR A 118 -24.58 30.33 4.61
CA THR A 118 -24.72 31.15 5.84
C THR A 118 -24.61 30.30 7.10
N ALA A 119 -25.36 29.20 7.17
CA ALA A 119 -25.35 28.33 8.35
C ALA A 119 -23.97 27.71 8.61
N VAL A 120 -23.25 27.34 7.55
CA VAL A 120 -21.89 26.77 7.66
C VAL A 120 -20.89 27.84 8.15
N ALA A 121 -21.00 29.08 7.66
CA ALA A 121 -20.15 30.19 8.13
C ALA A 121 -20.40 30.53 9.61
N GLU A 122 -21.66 30.62 10.01
CA GLU A 122 -22.06 30.87 11.41
C GLU A 122 -21.62 29.74 12.33
N ALA A 123 -21.76 28.49 11.90
CA ALA A 123 -21.28 27.33 12.64
C ALA A 123 -19.77 27.42 12.86
N TYR A 124 -18.97 27.62 11.80
CA TYR A 124 -17.52 27.75 11.94
C TYR A 124 -17.11 28.88 12.90
N ALA A 125 -17.75 30.04 12.79
CA ALA A 125 -17.45 31.20 13.64
C ALA A 125 -17.76 30.97 15.12
N SER A 126 -18.75 30.11 15.44
CA SER A 126 -19.15 29.78 16.81
C SER A 126 -18.42 28.57 17.41
N LEU A 127 -17.84 27.71 16.58
CA LEU A 127 -17.12 26.52 17.04
C LEU A 127 -15.74 26.87 17.61
N PRO A 128 -15.32 26.19 18.69
CA PRO A 128 -13.98 26.33 19.21
C PRO A 128 -12.95 25.75 18.22
N PRO A 129 -11.74 26.32 18.14
CA PRO A 129 -10.66 25.71 17.39
C PRO A 129 -10.33 24.33 17.96
N THR A 130 -10.06 23.38 17.07
CA THR A 130 -9.66 22.01 17.41
C THR A 130 -8.19 21.97 17.83
N TRP A 131 -7.37 22.71 17.08
CA TRP A 131 -5.93 22.79 17.22
C TRP A 131 -5.48 24.27 17.27
N ASP A 132 -4.79 24.76 16.24
CA ASP A 132 -4.34 26.15 16.11
C ASP A 132 -5.33 26.98 15.29
N ALA A 133 -5.90 28.03 15.90
CA ALA A 133 -6.94 28.85 15.29
C ALA A 133 -6.48 29.58 14.02
N GLU A 134 -5.23 30.06 13.98
CA GLU A 134 -4.72 30.79 12.81
C GLU A 134 -4.53 29.86 11.60
N SER A 135 -3.94 28.69 11.84
CA SER A 135 -3.76 27.66 10.82
C SER A 135 -5.09 27.11 10.32
N GLU A 136 -6.04 26.86 11.22
CA GLU A 136 -7.41 26.48 10.86
C GLU A 136 -8.07 27.54 9.98
N ASP A 137 -7.97 28.82 10.33
CA ASP A 137 -8.56 29.91 9.55
C ASP A 137 -7.96 30.01 8.14
N LYS A 138 -6.68 29.65 7.95
CA LYS A 138 -6.05 29.57 6.61
C LYS A 138 -6.65 28.44 5.77
N VAL A 139 -6.74 27.23 6.33
CA VAL A 139 -7.34 26.07 5.66
C VAL A 139 -8.83 26.31 5.36
N TRP A 140 -9.54 26.87 6.33
CA TRP A 140 -10.94 27.23 6.22
C TRP A 140 -11.20 28.20 5.08
N LYS A 141 -10.39 29.25 4.93
CA LYS A 141 -10.55 30.23 3.83
C LYS A 141 -10.56 29.56 2.45
N LEU A 142 -9.65 28.61 2.20
CA LEU A 142 -9.60 27.87 0.94
C LEU A 142 -10.80 26.95 0.77
N LEU A 143 -11.09 26.10 1.77
CA LEU A 143 -12.22 25.17 1.72
C LEU A 143 -13.56 25.88 1.57
N PHE A 144 -13.79 26.91 2.39
CA PHE A 144 -15.02 27.67 2.38
C PHE A 144 -15.16 28.50 1.11
N ASN A 145 -14.07 28.98 0.50
CA ASN A 145 -14.14 29.62 -0.81
C ASN A 145 -14.71 28.66 -1.87
N ALA A 146 -14.18 27.44 -1.98
CA ALA A 146 -14.70 26.42 -2.90
C ALA A 146 -16.16 26.04 -2.58
N TYR A 147 -16.49 25.87 -1.30
CA TYR A 147 -17.84 25.50 -0.86
C TYR A 147 -18.88 26.61 -1.14
N SER A 148 -18.58 27.85 -0.75
CA SER A 148 -19.51 28.98 -0.84
C SER A 148 -19.79 29.44 -2.27
N HIS A 149 -18.84 29.24 -3.18
CA HIS A 149 -19.00 29.60 -4.59
C HIS A 149 -19.59 28.48 -5.45
N ARG A 150 -19.82 27.29 -4.89
CA ARG A 150 -20.56 26.24 -5.61
C ARG A 150 -21.93 26.75 -6.03
N THR A 151 -22.29 26.55 -7.29
CA THR A 151 -23.58 26.96 -7.88
C THR A 151 -24.49 25.78 -8.22
N PHE A 152 -23.99 24.55 -8.10
CA PHE A 152 -24.65 23.36 -8.62
C PHE A 152 -24.87 22.25 -7.59
N ASP A 153 -25.88 21.42 -7.83
CA ASP A 153 -26.14 20.21 -7.06
C ASP A 153 -25.22 19.06 -7.52
N ALA A 154 -24.58 18.41 -6.54
CA ALA A 154 -23.67 17.30 -6.75
C ALA A 154 -24.35 15.92 -6.80
N THR A 155 -25.62 15.84 -6.40
CA THR A 155 -26.36 14.58 -6.28
C THR A 155 -26.85 14.03 -7.62
N THR A 156 -26.96 14.88 -8.64
CA THR A 156 -27.51 14.56 -9.97
C THR A 156 -26.47 14.53 -11.08
N LEU A 157 -25.17 14.62 -10.75
CA LEU A 157 -24.11 14.68 -11.74
C LEU A 157 -23.94 13.34 -12.48
N PRO A 158 -24.03 13.32 -13.82
CA PRO A 158 -23.78 12.10 -14.58
C PRO A 158 -22.30 11.72 -14.52
N SER A 159 -21.98 10.43 -14.56
CA SER A 159 -20.61 9.92 -14.59
C SER A 159 -19.88 10.36 -15.87
N VAL A 160 -20.54 10.18 -17.01
CA VAL A 160 -20.10 10.61 -18.34
C VAL A 160 -20.77 11.93 -18.72
N LYS A 161 -19.97 12.91 -19.15
CA LYS A 161 -20.48 14.21 -19.58
C LYS A 161 -20.91 14.17 -21.06
N PRO A 162 -21.90 14.98 -21.49
CA PRO A 162 -22.26 15.07 -22.90
C PRO A 162 -21.16 15.75 -23.71
N THR A 163 -21.03 15.37 -24.99
CA THR A 163 -20.20 16.13 -25.94
C THR A 163 -20.82 17.50 -26.20
N ILE A 164 -20.07 18.40 -26.83
CA ILE A 164 -20.61 19.70 -27.24
C ILE A 164 -21.85 19.54 -28.15
N ALA A 165 -21.81 18.60 -29.10
CA ALA A 165 -22.91 18.33 -30.01
C ALA A 165 -24.15 17.78 -29.30
N GLU A 166 -23.97 16.90 -28.32
CA GLU A 166 -25.07 16.36 -27.49
C GLU A 166 -25.68 17.46 -26.61
N ALA A 167 -24.86 18.29 -25.97
CA ALA A 167 -25.35 19.39 -25.14
C ALA A 167 -26.15 20.43 -25.96
N LEU A 168 -25.72 20.72 -27.20
CA LEU A 168 -26.45 21.59 -28.12
C LEU A 168 -27.82 21.03 -28.53
N ALA A 169 -28.01 19.71 -28.48
CA ALA A 169 -29.31 19.08 -28.76
C ALA A 169 -30.33 19.29 -27.64
N GLU A 170 -29.87 19.63 -26.43
CA GLU A 170 -30.70 19.91 -25.25
C GLU A 170 -30.48 21.35 -24.73
N PRO A 171 -30.87 22.39 -25.49
CA PRO A 171 -30.48 23.79 -25.24
C PRO A 171 -30.97 24.38 -23.91
N ALA A 172 -31.95 23.75 -23.25
CA ALA A 172 -32.47 24.18 -21.96
C ALA A 172 -31.60 23.74 -20.77
N GLN A 173 -30.68 22.81 -20.98
CA GLN A 173 -29.76 22.35 -19.94
C GLN A 173 -28.79 23.47 -19.55
N LEU A 174 -28.42 23.52 -18.27
CA LEU A 174 -27.51 24.56 -17.75
C LEU A 174 -26.06 24.07 -17.75
N THR A 175 -25.14 24.98 -18.10
CA THR A 175 -23.69 24.78 -17.96
C THR A 175 -23.05 25.94 -17.20
N PHE A 176 -21.76 25.80 -16.87
CA PHE A 176 -20.99 26.86 -16.24
C PHE A 176 -20.57 27.92 -17.27
N THR A 177 -20.82 29.18 -16.93
CA THR A 177 -20.19 30.33 -17.58
C THR A 177 -19.40 31.14 -16.57
N LEU A 178 -18.28 31.71 -17.02
CA LEU A 178 -17.44 32.60 -16.24
C LEU A 178 -17.62 34.03 -16.76
N ALA A 179 -17.90 34.97 -15.86
CA ALA A 179 -18.01 36.39 -16.19
C ALA A 179 -16.68 37.01 -16.63
N ASP A 180 -15.56 36.42 -16.21
CA ASP A 180 -14.20 36.82 -16.55
C ASP A 180 -13.29 35.58 -16.52
N TYR A 181 -12.18 35.60 -17.26
CA TYR A 181 -11.16 34.55 -17.23
C TYR A 181 -9.78 35.19 -17.06
N ASP A 182 -9.17 34.86 -15.94
CA ASP A 182 -7.82 35.26 -15.59
C ASP A 182 -6.89 34.05 -15.84
N PRO A 183 -6.09 34.04 -16.92
CA PRO A 183 -5.17 32.94 -17.18
C PRO A 183 -4.04 32.86 -16.14
N ASP A 184 -3.83 33.94 -15.37
CA ASP A 184 -2.83 34.03 -14.29
C ASP A 184 -3.47 33.77 -12.91
N TYR A 185 -4.71 33.27 -12.86
CA TYR A 185 -5.37 32.92 -11.59
C TYR A 185 -4.52 31.91 -10.81
N THR A 186 -4.36 32.18 -9.51
CA THR A 186 -3.46 31.42 -8.65
C THR A 186 -3.89 29.96 -8.55
N PHE A 187 -2.96 29.08 -8.87
CA PHE A 187 -3.07 27.62 -8.78
C PHE A 187 -1.91 27.10 -7.93
N PHE A 188 -2.18 26.13 -7.06
CA PHE A 188 -1.14 25.51 -6.25
C PHE A 188 -0.35 24.51 -7.07
N GLY A 189 0.97 24.69 -7.17
CA GLY A 189 1.84 23.77 -7.90
C GLY A 189 1.92 22.39 -7.25
N TYR A 190 2.36 21.38 -8.00
CA TYR A 190 2.53 20.01 -7.47
C TYR A 190 3.45 19.99 -6.24
N GLU A 191 4.65 20.56 -6.37
CA GLU A 191 5.61 20.64 -5.26
C GLU A 191 5.05 21.41 -4.06
N GLU A 192 4.32 22.50 -4.29
CA GLU A 192 3.71 23.30 -3.22
C GLU A 192 2.73 22.46 -2.38
N ILE A 193 1.95 21.57 -3.01
CA ILE A 193 1.03 20.67 -2.32
C ILE A 193 1.80 19.58 -1.55
N LEU A 194 2.88 19.05 -2.11
CA LEU A 194 3.70 18.04 -1.43
C LEU A 194 4.42 18.63 -0.21
N ASP A 195 4.94 19.84 -0.36
CA ASP A 195 5.77 20.53 0.62
C ASP A 195 4.98 21.25 1.71
N VAL A 196 3.66 21.05 1.80
CA VAL A 196 2.89 21.51 2.96
C VAL A 196 3.52 20.99 4.25
N ASP A 197 3.87 21.92 5.13
CA ASP A 197 4.41 21.64 6.46
C ASP A 197 3.49 22.27 7.51
N ASN A 198 2.91 21.43 8.37
CA ASN A 198 2.15 21.88 9.52
C ASN A 198 2.62 21.08 10.75
N ALA A 199 2.62 21.69 11.93
CA ALA A 199 2.95 20.95 13.15
C ALA A 199 1.89 19.88 13.46
N VAL A 200 0.62 20.15 13.14
CA VAL A 200 -0.52 19.27 13.41
C VAL A 200 -0.78 18.35 12.22
N PRO A 201 -0.68 17.02 12.39
CA PRO A 201 -0.87 16.04 11.32
C PRO A 201 -2.19 16.21 10.53
N GLU A 202 -3.30 16.35 11.23
CA GLU A 202 -4.62 16.46 10.63
C GLU A 202 -4.80 17.76 9.84
N LEU A 203 -4.23 18.86 10.32
CA LEU A 203 -4.24 20.13 9.58
C LEU A 203 -3.35 20.09 8.36
N GLU A 204 -2.21 19.40 8.41
CA GLU A 204 -1.36 19.19 7.23
C GLU A 204 -2.14 18.48 6.12
N ALA A 205 -2.86 17.41 6.47
CA ALA A 205 -3.71 16.68 5.54
C ALA A 205 -4.85 17.55 4.99
N LEU A 206 -5.59 18.25 5.86
CA LEU A 206 -6.68 19.15 5.45
C LEU A 206 -6.18 20.32 4.59
N GLN A 207 -4.99 20.83 4.85
CA GLN A 207 -4.37 21.89 4.05
C GLN A 207 -4.06 21.38 2.64
N ARG A 208 -3.43 20.21 2.49
CA ARG A 208 -3.23 19.57 1.17
C ARG A 208 -4.55 19.37 0.43
N TRP A 209 -5.55 18.83 1.13
CA TRP A 209 -6.89 18.65 0.56
C TRP A 209 -7.48 19.98 0.09
N SER A 210 -7.36 21.04 0.87
CA SER A 210 -7.89 22.36 0.52
C SER A 210 -7.22 22.94 -0.73
N MET A 211 -5.91 22.71 -0.91
CA MET A 211 -5.17 23.15 -2.09
C MET A 211 -5.59 22.37 -3.34
N VAL A 212 -5.75 21.05 -3.24
CA VAL A 212 -6.28 20.23 -4.35
C VAL A 212 -7.69 20.65 -4.72
N LEU A 213 -8.57 20.85 -3.73
CA LEU A 213 -9.95 21.27 -3.96
C LEU A 213 -10.06 22.71 -4.50
N HIS A 214 -9.14 23.61 -4.14
CA HIS A 214 -9.02 24.93 -4.76
C HIS A 214 -8.68 24.83 -6.25
N ASN A 215 -7.72 23.96 -6.58
CA ASN A 215 -7.27 23.71 -7.95
C ASN A 215 -8.36 23.14 -8.88
N GLU A 216 -9.46 22.60 -8.32
CA GLU A 216 -10.64 22.19 -9.09
C GLU A 216 -11.46 23.36 -9.64
N TYR A 217 -11.18 24.59 -9.19
CA TYR A 217 -11.85 25.83 -9.61
C TYR A 217 -10.80 26.94 -9.86
N PRO A 218 -9.97 26.83 -10.93
CA PRO A 218 -8.91 27.79 -11.24
C PRO A 218 -9.48 29.10 -11.84
N TRP A 219 -10.42 29.73 -11.13
CA TRP A 219 -11.06 31.00 -11.47
C TRP A 219 -11.68 31.63 -10.22
N LYS A 220 -12.02 32.92 -10.30
CA LYS A 220 -12.69 33.64 -9.21
C LYS A 220 -14.10 33.06 -9.01
N GLY A 221 -14.41 32.60 -7.79
CA GLY A 221 -15.67 31.89 -7.52
C GLY A 221 -16.93 32.73 -7.77
N ASP A 222 -16.89 34.05 -7.58
CA ASP A 222 -17.99 34.99 -7.83
C ASP A 222 -18.25 35.25 -9.33
N SER A 223 -17.34 34.80 -10.21
CA SER A 223 -17.52 34.88 -11.66
C SER A 223 -18.43 33.80 -12.22
N VAL A 224 -18.70 32.73 -11.47
CA VAL A 224 -19.43 31.55 -11.96
C VAL A 224 -20.93 31.81 -12.04
N ARG A 225 -21.52 31.55 -13.21
CA ARG A 225 -22.96 31.59 -13.46
C ARG A 225 -23.42 30.29 -14.11
N LEU A 226 -24.73 30.02 -14.02
CA LEU A 226 -25.37 28.95 -14.75
C LEU A 226 -26.14 29.54 -15.93
N THR A 227 -25.82 29.11 -17.14
CA THR A 227 -26.43 29.61 -18.38
C THR A 227 -27.03 28.44 -19.17
N PRO A 228 -28.25 28.57 -19.71
CA PRO A 228 -28.78 27.60 -20.66
C PRO A 228 -27.87 27.49 -21.89
N VAL A 229 -27.58 26.27 -22.35
CA VAL A 229 -26.68 26.04 -23.49
C VAL A 229 -27.15 26.79 -24.76
N GLY A 230 -28.47 26.88 -24.98
CA GLY A 230 -29.05 27.61 -26.11
C GLY A 230 -28.97 29.13 -26.02
N GLU A 231 -28.62 29.68 -24.85
CA GLU A 231 -28.49 31.11 -24.60
C GLU A 231 -27.03 31.59 -24.59
N LEU A 232 -26.06 30.67 -24.79
CA LEU A 232 -24.64 31.00 -24.83
C LEU A 232 -24.33 31.92 -26.01
N SER A 233 -23.73 33.06 -25.70
CA SER A 233 -23.21 34.05 -26.63
C SER A 233 -21.74 33.77 -26.98
N ASP A 234 -21.28 34.20 -28.14
CA ASP A 234 -19.92 33.93 -28.66
C ASP A 234 -18.77 34.32 -27.71
N ASP A 235 -18.97 35.35 -26.90
CA ASP A 235 -17.99 35.85 -25.93
C ASP A 235 -18.16 35.27 -24.52
N ASP A 236 -19.17 34.44 -24.27
CA ASP A 236 -19.30 33.72 -23.00
C ASP A 236 -18.14 32.75 -22.84
N ILE A 237 -17.61 32.66 -21.62
CA ILE A 237 -16.52 31.73 -21.30
C ILE A 237 -17.13 30.52 -20.62
N VAL A 238 -17.06 29.37 -21.29
CA VAL A 238 -17.53 28.08 -20.76
C VAL A 238 -16.38 27.27 -20.18
N VAL A 239 -16.68 26.33 -19.28
CA VAL A 239 -15.68 25.40 -18.75
C VAL A 239 -15.82 24.04 -19.43
N LEU A 240 -14.86 23.71 -20.29
CA LEU A 240 -14.81 22.43 -21.00
C LEU A 240 -14.15 21.35 -20.13
N TYR A 241 -14.58 20.11 -20.32
CA TYR A 241 -14.02 18.93 -19.65
C TYR A 241 -13.28 18.09 -20.70
N LEU A 242 -11.97 17.97 -20.55
CA LEU A 242 -11.09 17.22 -21.46
C LEU A 242 -10.61 15.95 -20.75
N PRO A 243 -10.75 14.75 -21.33
CA PRO A 243 -10.27 13.52 -20.71
C PRO A 243 -8.76 13.56 -20.42
N ARG A 244 -8.37 13.15 -19.21
CA ARG A 244 -6.97 13.17 -18.76
C ARG A 244 -6.04 12.27 -19.56
N ASN A 245 -6.55 11.12 -20.00
CA ASN A 245 -5.75 10.12 -20.71
C ASN A 245 -6.60 9.28 -21.68
N ARG A 246 -5.92 8.41 -22.44
CA ARG A 246 -6.53 7.55 -23.45
C ARG A 246 -7.47 6.51 -22.87
N ASP A 247 -7.24 6.06 -21.64
CA ASP A 247 -8.08 5.07 -20.97
C ASP A 247 -9.42 5.67 -20.56
N VAL A 248 -9.45 6.92 -20.08
CA VAL A 248 -10.70 7.68 -19.88
C VAL A 248 -11.45 7.86 -21.20
N VAL A 249 -10.77 8.23 -22.29
CA VAL A 249 -11.39 8.35 -23.62
C VAL A 249 -12.05 7.04 -24.05
N ARG A 250 -11.36 5.91 -23.86
CA ARG A 250 -11.87 4.57 -24.17
C ARG A 250 -13.08 4.23 -23.31
N PHE A 251 -12.99 4.46 -22.00
CA PHE A 251 -14.09 4.23 -21.06
C PHE A 251 -15.34 5.02 -21.46
N VAL A 252 -15.21 6.34 -21.66
CA VAL A 252 -16.32 7.21 -22.08
C VAL A 252 -16.93 6.75 -23.39
N SER A 253 -16.10 6.43 -24.39
CA SER A 253 -16.57 5.92 -25.69
C SER A 253 -17.36 4.62 -25.54
N LYS A 254 -16.90 3.70 -24.67
CA LYS A 254 -17.59 2.44 -24.35
C LYS A 254 -18.96 2.70 -23.72
N MET A 255 -19.03 3.59 -22.73
CA MET A 255 -20.28 3.92 -22.04
C MET A 255 -21.31 4.55 -22.99
N LYS A 256 -20.86 5.44 -23.88
CA LYS A 256 -21.74 6.05 -24.90
C LYS A 256 -22.24 5.04 -25.94
N ALA A 257 -21.38 4.11 -26.37
CA ALA A 257 -21.80 3.04 -27.29
C ALA A 257 -22.84 2.10 -26.65
N ALA A 258 -22.65 1.76 -25.37
CA ALA A 258 -23.59 0.90 -24.62
C ALA A 258 -24.98 1.56 -24.40
N GLY A 259 -25.06 2.89 -24.42
CA GLY A 259 -26.33 3.63 -24.34
C GLY A 259 -27.08 3.76 -25.67
N ALA A 260 -26.42 3.58 -26.82
CA ALA A 260 -26.99 3.76 -28.15
C ALA A 260 -27.58 2.47 -28.75
N ASP A 261 -27.00 1.32 -28.43
CA ASP A 261 -27.49 0.00 -28.81
C ASP A 261 -27.71 -0.81 -27.54
N GLY A 262 -28.97 -1.08 -27.21
CA GLY A 262 -29.33 -2.02 -26.15
C GLY A 262 -28.89 -3.43 -26.52
N VAL A 263 -27.62 -3.75 -26.30
CA VAL A 263 -27.04 -5.08 -26.55
C VAL A 263 -26.12 -5.45 -25.40
N GLN A 264 -26.42 -6.63 -24.86
CA GLN A 264 -25.66 -7.35 -23.84
C GLN A 264 -24.20 -7.60 -24.24
N ASP A 265 -23.35 -7.43 -23.24
CA ASP A 265 -22.14 -8.20 -22.95
C ASP A 265 -21.02 -8.24 -24.02
N ALA A 266 -19.98 -7.46 -23.75
CA ALA A 266 -18.65 -7.68 -24.29
C ALA A 266 -17.63 -7.69 -23.14
N ARG A 267 -17.50 -8.89 -22.54
CA ARG A 267 -16.37 -9.35 -21.72
C ARG A 267 -16.31 -8.76 -20.31
N VAL A 268 -17.29 -9.11 -19.46
CA VAL A 268 -16.98 -9.36 -18.05
C VAL A 268 -16.09 -10.62 -17.98
N ARG A 269 -14.78 -10.48 -18.21
CA ARG A 269 -13.84 -11.62 -18.08
C ARG A 269 -13.17 -11.72 -16.71
N THR A 270 -13.61 -10.95 -15.72
CA THR A 270 -12.86 -10.81 -14.46
C THR A 270 -13.65 -11.02 -13.16
N ALA A 271 -14.93 -11.41 -13.17
CA ALA A 271 -15.65 -11.59 -11.89
C ALA A 271 -16.77 -12.63 -11.83
N GLU A 272 -16.97 -13.49 -12.84
CA GLU A 272 -17.87 -14.64 -12.73
C GLU A 272 -17.16 -15.96 -12.40
N LEU A 273 -15.88 -15.93 -12.00
CA LEU A 273 -15.09 -17.14 -11.77
C LEU A 273 -15.48 -17.96 -10.52
N SER A 274 -16.54 -17.61 -9.79
CA SER A 274 -16.98 -18.46 -8.67
C SER A 274 -18.48 -18.43 -8.33
N LYS A 275 -19.33 -17.76 -9.11
CA LYS A 275 -20.78 -17.84 -8.84
C LYS A 275 -21.30 -19.19 -9.33
N GLY A 276 -21.38 -20.16 -8.41
CA GLY A 276 -22.04 -21.44 -8.64
C GLY A 276 -21.20 -22.69 -8.34
N ILE A 277 -20.02 -22.56 -7.75
CA ILE A 277 -19.28 -23.72 -7.22
C ILE A 277 -19.43 -23.73 -5.71
N ASP A 278 -20.18 -24.70 -5.18
CA ASP A 278 -20.24 -24.94 -3.75
C ASP A 278 -18.83 -25.33 -3.27
N ALA A 279 -18.30 -24.60 -2.29
CA ALA A 279 -17.02 -24.91 -1.70
C ALA A 279 -17.08 -26.29 -1.03
N VAL A 280 -16.10 -27.15 -1.32
CA VAL A 280 -15.94 -28.43 -0.63
C VAL A 280 -15.13 -28.19 0.64
N ASP A 281 -15.56 -28.81 1.74
CA ASP A 281 -14.81 -28.75 2.99
C ASP A 281 -13.41 -29.36 2.83
N PRO A 282 -12.37 -28.74 3.39
CA PRO A 282 -11.00 -29.24 3.29
C PRO A 282 -10.84 -30.60 3.98
N ILE A 283 -10.01 -31.47 3.39
CA ILE A 283 -9.59 -32.75 4.00
C ILE A 283 -8.56 -32.52 5.10
N SER A 284 -8.35 -33.54 5.96
CA SER A 284 -7.33 -33.49 7.01
C SER A 284 -5.92 -33.24 6.43
N PRO A 285 -5.11 -32.36 7.08
CA PRO A 285 -3.75 -32.04 6.66
C PRO A 285 -2.79 -33.23 6.82
N TYR A 286 -1.67 -33.20 6.08
CA TYR A 286 -0.58 -34.18 6.22
C TYR A 286 0.20 -33.96 7.52
N PRO A 287 0.83 -35.00 8.10
CA PRO A 287 1.74 -34.82 9.23
C PRO A 287 2.96 -33.97 8.82
N PRO A 288 3.60 -33.25 9.77
CA PRO A 288 4.78 -32.46 9.49
C PRO A 288 5.99 -33.32 9.15
N VAL A 289 6.97 -32.71 8.47
CA VAL A 289 8.21 -33.38 8.07
C VAL A 289 9.21 -33.30 9.23
N ASN A 290 9.52 -34.46 9.81
CA ASN A 290 10.67 -34.63 10.68
C ASN A 290 11.96 -34.61 9.85
N VAL A 291 12.73 -33.54 9.95
CA VAL A 291 13.95 -33.31 9.15
C VAL A 291 15.05 -34.30 9.53
N HIS A 292 15.12 -34.71 10.81
CA HIS A 292 16.09 -35.68 11.28
C HIS A 292 15.85 -37.08 10.71
N GLU A 293 14.60 -37.45 10.42
CA GLU A 293 14.26 -38.76 9.86
C GLU A 293 14.15 -38.75 8.34
N ALA A 294 13.58 -37.70 7.75
CA ALA A 294 13.23 -37.66 6.34
C ALA A 294 14.42 -37.41 5.41
N PHE A 295 15.48 -36.78 5.89
CA PHE A 295 16.56 -36.26 5.03
C PHE A 295 17.94 -36.77 5.42
N ALA A 296 18.75 -37.13 4.42
CA ALA A 296 20.11 -37.63 4.65
C ALA A 296 21.09 -36.48 4.94
N ILE A 297 21.01 -35.40 4.16
CA ILE A 297 21.81 -34.20 4.35
C ILE A 297 21.13 -33.34 5.41
N LYS A 298 21.81 -33.10 6.54
CA LYS A 298 21.27 -32.28 7.63
C LYS A 298 21.45 -30.80 7.32
N PRO A 299 20.38 -29.99 7.30
CA PRO A 299 20.50 -28.55 7.03
C PRO A 299 21.02 -27.79 8.25
N LYS A 300 21.96 -26.86 8.02
CA LYS A 300 22.53 -25.94 9.02
C LYS A 300 22.37 -24.50 8.55
N ILE A 301 22.07 -23.57 9.45
CA ILE A 301 22.00 -22.14 9.11
C ILE A 301 23.37 -21.54 9.37
N GLU A 302 24.04 -21.05 8.33
CA GLU A 302 25.38 -20.44 8.46
C GLU A 302 25.32 -18.94 8.65
N ALA A 303 24.30 -18.28 8.11
CA ALA A 303 24.11 -16.85 8.27
C ALA A 303 22.63 -16.45 8.14
N LEU A 304 22.28 -15.37 8.82
CA LEU A 304 21.08 -14.57 8.64
C LEU A 304 21.51 -13.10 8.59
N ALA A 305 21.22 -12.40 7.49
CA ALA A 305 21.41 -10.95 7.40
C ALA A 305 20.09 -10.25 7.06
N VAL A 306 19.94 -9.01 7.51
CA VAL A 306 18.70 -8.24 7.36
C VAL A 306 19.00 -6.83 6.85
N VAL A 307 18.08 -6.29 6.07
CA VAL A 307 18.06 -4.90 5.60
C VAL A 307 16.68 -4.34 5.91
N LYS A 308 16.64 -3.25 6.68
CA LYS A 308 15.41 -2.54 7.06
C LYS A 308 15.23 -1.32 6.15
N GLY A 309 13.99 -0.88 5.96
CA GLY A 309 13.74 0.39 5.27
C GLY A 309 14.36 1.58 6.04
N GLU A 310 14.99 2.48 5.31
CA GLU A 310 15.73 3.63 5.85
C GLU A 310 14.82 4.74 6.38
N TYR A 311 13.56 4.80 5.94
CA TYR A 311 12.59 5.80 6.40
C TYR A 311 11.69 5.24 7.49
N VAL A 312 11.48 6.04 8.55
CA VAL A 312 10.46 5.78 9.57
C VAL A 312 9.15 6.42 9.14
N CYS A 313 8.08 5.64 9.11
CA CYS A 313 6.71 6.13 8.96
C CYS A 313 5.92 5.89 10.24
N THR A 314 5.77 6.95 11.03
CA THR A 314 4.99 6.93 12.28
C THR A 314 3.49 6.92 12.00
N ASN A 315 2.69 6.65 13.03
CA ASN A 315 1.24 6.83 12.93
C ASN A 315 0.84 8.28 12.62
N ASP A 316 1.61 9.27 13.07
CA ASP A 316 1.37 10.68 12.71
C ASP A 316 1.64 10.95 11.23
N ASP A 317 2.65 10.31 10.64
CA ASP A 317 2.92 10.43 9.19
C ASP A 317 1.78 9.84 8.36
N LEU A 318 1.13 8.78 8.84
CA LEU A 318 -0.09 8.25 8.21
C LEU A 318 -1.23 9.27 8.26
N ILE A 319 -1.39 9.97 9.39
CA ILE A 319 -2.42 11.00 9.57
C ILE A 319 -2.14 12.22 8.67
N ARG A 320 -0.89 12.70 8.61
CA ARG A 320 -0.43 13.78 7.70
C ARG A 320 -0.76 13.50 6.25
N ASN A 321 -0.77 12.22 5.89
CA ASN A 321 -1.05 11.75 4.55
C ASN A 321 -2.44 11.14 4.40
N SER A 322 -3.38 11.43 5.30
CA SER A 322 -4.73 10.85 5.27
C SER A 322 -5.35 10.97 3.89
N ALA A 323 -5.90 9.86 3.39
CA ALA A 323 -6.68 9.85 2.15
C ALA A 323 -8.07 10.43 2.38
N TYR A 324 -8.70 10.98 1.34
CA TYR A 324 -10.11 11.40 1.41
C TYR A 324 -11.07 10.22 1.70
N SER A 325 -10.65 8.98 1.42
CA SER A 325 -11.33 7.73 1.79
C SER A 325 -11.13 7.30 3.27
N TRP A 326 -10.36 8.08 4.05
CA TRP A 326 -9.93 7.67 5.38
C TRP A 326 -11.02 7.86 6.44
N SER A 327 -11.19 6.84 7.30
CA SER A 327 -11.90 6.99 8.57
C SER A 327 -10.98 7.73 9.56
N PRO A 328 -11.37 8.87 10.15
CA PRO A 328 -10.52 9.65 11.05
C PRO A 328 -10.17 8.79 12.28
N MET A 329 -9.02 8.14 12.23
CA MET A 329 -8.43 7.44 13.37
C MET A 329 -7.23 8.24 13.86
N SER A 330 -7.10 8.36 15.18
CA SER A 330 -5.91 8.95 15.79
C SER A 330 -4.73 7.97 15.79
N ALA A 331 -3.53 8.48 16.05
CA ALA A 331 -2.33 7.66 16.13
C ALA A 331 -2.44 6.61 17.25
N ASP A 332 -3.03 7.00 18.38
CA ASP A 332 -3.29 6.12 19.52
C ASP A 332 -4.28 5.00 19.20
N GLU A 333 -5.31 5.28 18.40
CA GLU A 333 -6.26 4.26 17.96
C GLU A 333 -5.61 3.25 17.01
N ILE A 334 -4.70 3.71 16.13
CA ILE A 334 -3.91 2.82 15.28
C ILE A 334 -3.01 1.92 16.14
N SER A 335 -2.24 2.51 17.07
CA SER A 335 -1.38 1.77 18.00
C SER A 335 -2.17 0.74 18.79
N THR A 336 -3.30 1.14 19.39
CA THR A 336 -4.14 0.24 20.21
C THR A 336 -4.68 -0.94 19.39
N LYS A 337 -5.14 -0.67 18.16
CA LYS A 337 -5.78 -1.68 17.31
C LYS A 337 -4.80 -2.64 16.65
N THR A 338 -3.57 -2.20 16.40
CA THR A 338 -2.58 -2.96 15.60
C THR A 338 -1.37 -3.41 16.40
N GLY A 339 -1.03 -2.70 17.46
CA GLY A 339 0.27 -2.79 18.14
C GLY A 339 1.41 -2.25 17.29
N ILE A 340 1.14 -1.38 16.31
CA ILE A 340 2.14 -0.79 15.42
C ILE A 340 2.22 0.71 15.67
N GLU A 341 3.40 1.20 16.05
CA GLU A 341 3.67 2.61 16.31
C GLU A 341 4.28 3.27 15.07
N GLN A 342 5.13 2.52 14.37
CA GLN A 342 5.78 2.96 13.14
C GLN A 342 6.04 1.78 12.18
N ARG A 343 6.30 2.12 10.92
CA ARG A 343 6.77 1.20 9.88
C ARG A 343 8.11 1.67 9.33
N ARG A 344 8.84 0.74 8.71
CA ARG A 344 10.03 1.06 7.91
C ARG A 344 9.67 1.07 6.43
N TYR A 345 10.08 2.09 5.70
CA TYR A 345 9.92 2.19 4.24
C TYR A 345 11.25 2.43 3.56
N THR A 346 11.35 1.99 2.31
CA THR A 346 12.54 2.21 1.49
C THR A 346 12.19 2.93 0.20
N ALA A 347 13.03 3.91 -0.18
CA ALA A 347 12.96 4.51 -1.51
C ALA A 347 13.72 3.66 -2.55
N ARG A 348 14.47 2.67 -2.10
CA ARG A 348 15.25 1.75 -2.92
C ARG A 348 14.36 0.71 -3.60
N GLU A 349 14.87 0.05 -4.63
CA GLU A 349 14.14 -1.04 -5.27
C GLU A 349 14.17 -2.32 -4.40
N LEU A 350 13.12 -3.14 -4.50
CA LEU A 350 13.02 -4.40 -3.75
C LEU A 350 14.23 -5.32 -4.03
N GLU A 351 14.65 -5.38 -5.28
CA GLU A 351 15.80 -6.14 -5.73
C GLU A 351 17.11 -5.66 -5.05
N GLU A 352 17.26 -4.35 -4.83
CA GLU A 352 18.47 -3.78 -4.22
C GLU A 352 18.60 -4.12 -2.74
N ILE A 353 17.54 -3.92 -1.95
CA ILE A 353 17.57 -4.27 -0.51
C ILE A 353 17.75 -5.78 -0.31
N SER A 354 17.20 -6.58 -1.23
CA SER A 354 17.30 -8.05 -1.20
C SER A 354 18.71 -8.53 -1.56
N LEU A 355 19.36 -7.87 -2.53
CA LEU A 355 20.74 -8.14 -2.90
C LEU A 355 21.71 -7.78 -1.77
N ASP A 356 21.49 -6.67 -1.08
CA ASP A 356 22.33 -6.28 0.06
C ASP A 356 22.22 -7.27 1.22
N ALA A 357 20.99 -7.72 1.54
CA ALA A 357 20.79 -8.78 2.52
C ALA A 357 21.55 -10.06 2.10
N ALA A 358 21.44 -10.45 0.82
CA ALA A 358 22.14 -11.62 0.29
C ALA A 358 23.67 -11.49 0.38
N LYS A 359 24.22 -10.35 -0.01
CA LYS A 359 25.67 -10.07 0.09
C LYS A 359 26.15 -10.13 1.53
N ALA A 360 25.42 -9.51 2.45
CA ALA A 360 25.76 -9.53 3.87
C ALA A 360 25.71 -10.95 4.46
N ALA A 361 24.71 -11.75 4.10
CA ALA A 361 24.60 -13.14 4.55
C ALA A 361 25.74 -14.01 4.00
N LEU A 362 26.10 -13.87 2.72
CA LEU A 362 27.23 -14.59 2.13
C LEU A 362 28.57 -14.20 2.76
N ALA A 363 28.77 -12.90 3.00
CA ALA A 363 29.96 -12.38 3.66
C ALA A 363 30.09 -12.92 5.09
N HIS A 364 29.00 -12.91 5.87
CA HIS A 364 28.97 -13.43 7.24
C HIS A 364 29.21 -14.95 7.29
N ALA A 365 28.62 -15.70 6.35
CA ALA A 365 28.86 -17.14 6.21
C ALA A 365 30.27 -17.49 5.70
N GLY A 366 31.03 -16.50 5.20
CA GLY A 366 32.32 -16.74 4.54
C GLY A 366 32.20 -17.54 3.25
N ARG A 367 31.06 -17.48 2.57
CA ARG A 367 30.77 -18.24 1.35
C ARG A 367 31.01 -17.40 0.10
N ARG A 368 31.70 -18.00 -0.88
CA ARG A 368 31.89 -17.37 -2.19
C ARG A 368 30.71 -17.69 -3.12
N PRO A 369 30.38 -16.81 -4.08
CA PRO A 369 29.24 -17.02 -4.98
C PRO A 369 29.26 -18.36 -5.69
N GLU A 370 30.44 -18.83 -6.12
CA GLU A 370 30.56 -20.09 -6.84
C GLU A 370 30.17 -21.31 -6.00
N GLU A 371 30.07 -21.21 -4.68
CA GLU A 371 29.70 -22.31 -3.77
C GLU A 371 28.20 -22.56 -3.70
N ILE A 372 27.38 -21.56 -4.03
CA ILE A 372 25.92 -21.59 -3.87
C ILE A 372 25.29 -22.48 -4.93
N GLY A 373 24.46 -23.42 -4.49
CA GLY A 373 23.77 -24.40 -5.35
C GLY A 373 22.43 -23.90 -5.89
N ALA A 374 21.71 -23.09 -5.12
CA ALA A 374 20.41 -22.56 -5.50
C ALA A 374 20.12 -21.20 -4.82
N VAL A 375 19.25 -20.41 -5.46
CA VAL A 375 18.75 -19.14 -4.93
C VAL A 375 17.22 -19.16 -4.94
N LEU A 376 16.62 -18.97 -3.76
CA LEU A 376 15.18 -18.86 -3.60
C LEU A 376 14.84 -17.44 -3.15
N PHE A 377 13.84 -16.83 -3.77
CA PHE A 377 13.34 -15.51 -3.37
C PHE A 377 11.87 -15.57 -3.01
N CYS A 378 11.53 -15.31 -1.76
CA CYS A 378 10.17 -15.24 -1.27
C CYS A 378 9.69 -13.78 -1.25
N SER A 379 8.66 -13.48 -2.02
CA SER A 379 8.01 -12.17 -2.03
C SER A 379 6.63 -12.26 -2.64
N CYS A 380 5.71 -11.38 -2.22
CA CYS A 380 4.51 -11.11 -3.00
C CYS A 380 4.52 -9.72 -3.65
N THR A 381 5.54 -8.89 -3.42
CA THR A 381 5.59 -7.48 -3.83
C THR A 381 6.47 -7.15 -5.03
N SER A 382 7.04 -8.17 -5.70
CA SER A 382 7.78 -8.01 -6.96
C SER A 382 7.03 -7.15 -7.98
N ALA A 383 7.73 -6.18 -8.58
CA ALA A 383 7.15 -5.29 -9.59
C ALA A 383 7.14 -5.91 -11.01
N ARG A 384 7.82 -7.05 -11.20
CA ARG A 384 8.02 -7.71 -12.49
C ARG A 384 7.57 -9.17 -12.41
N MET A 385 7.01 -9.69 -13.49
CA MET A 385 6.75 -11.13 -13.63
C MET A 385 7.95 -11.89 -14.21
N MET A 386 8.74 -11.24 -15.07
CA MET A 386 9.97 -11.79 -15.63
C MET A 386 10.99 -10.68 -15.93
N PRO A 387 12.30 -10.90 -15.72
CA PRO A 387 12.89 -12.08 -15.06
C PRO A 387 12.50 -12.18 -13.57
N SER A 388 12.71 -13.34 -12.95
CA SER A 388 12.49 -13.51 -11.51
C SER A 388 13.56 -12.78 -10.72
N THR A 389 13.23 -12.27 -9.53
CA THR A 389 14.19 -11.56 -8.68
C THR A 389 15.33 -12.48 -8.25
N ALA A 390 15.07 -13.77 -7.99
CA ALA A 390 16.10 -14.75 -7.70
C ALA A 390 17.13 -14.86 -8.85
N THR A 391 16.68 -14.93 -10.11
CA THR A 391 17.62 -14.98 -11.26
C THR A 391 18.39 -13.68 -11.43
N TRP A 392 17.77 -12.54 -11.12
CA TRP A 392 18.46 -11.26 -11.11
C TRP A 392 19.54 -11.22 -10.02
N ILE A 393 19.23 -11.63 -8.79
CA ILE A 393 20.19 -11.73 -7.67
C ILE A 393 21.35 -12.67 -8.04
N THR A 394 21.06 -13.84 -8.61
CA THR A 394 22.06 -14.79 -9.12
C THR A 394 23.05 -14.11 -10.07
N GLY A 395 22.55 -13.33 -11.04
CA GLY A 395 23.38 -12.56 -11.96
C GLY A 395 24.20 -11.46 -11.27
N GLN A 396 23.58 -10.71 -10.34
CA GLN A 396 24.24 -9.62 -9.62
C GLN A 396 25.35 -10.08 -8.67
N LEU A 397 25.20 -11.28 -8.09
CA LEU A 397 26.21 -11.91 -7.23
C LEU A 397 27.31 -12.63 -8.04
N GLY A 398 27.19 -12.70 -9.38
CA GLY A 398 28.17 -13.35 -10.24
C GLY A 398 28.11 -14.88 -10.22
N LEU A 399 26.98 -15.47 -9.83
CA LEU A 399 26.80 -16.92 -9.87
C LEU A 399 26.66 -17.35 -11.34
N GLN A 400 27.70 -18.00 -11.87
CA GLN A 400 27.70 -18.46 -13.26
C GLN A 400 26.64 -19.56 -13.51
N GLN A 401 26.36 -20.39 -12.51
CA GLN A 401 25.37 -21.46 -12.59
C GLN A 401 24.78 -21.75 -11.21
N THR A 402 23.46 -21.89 -11.16
CA THR A 402 22.71 -22.49 -10.04
C THR A 402 21.86 -23.63 -10.56
N HIS A 403 21.60 -24.65 -9.75
CA HIS A 403 20.63 -25.71 -10.09
C HIS A 403 19.18 -25.20 -10.08
N CYS A 404 18.91 -24.17 -9.28
CA CYS A 404 17.58 -23.55 -9.17
C CYS A 404 17.73 -22.07 -8.80
N SER A 405 17.05 -21.18 -9.52
CA SER A 405 16.91 -19.75 -9.20
C SER A 405 15.46 -19.35 -9.42
N VAL A 406 14.69 -19.21 -8.35
CA VAL A 406 13.21 -19.26 -8.38
C VAL A 406 12.59 -18.28 -7.39
N ASP A 407 11.51 -17.62 -7.81
CA ASP A 407 10.68 -16.82 -6.92
C ASP A 407 9.50 -17.66 -6.39
N LEU A 408 9.22 -17.54 -5.09
CA LEU A 408 8.15 -18.24 -4.38
C LEU A 408 7.11 -17.23 -3.86
N ILE A 409 5.89 -17.31 -4.37
CA ILE A 409 4.77 -16.46 -3.93
C ILE A 409 3.93 -17.26 -2.93
N ALA A 410 4.27 -17.13 -1.64
CA ALA A 410 3.52 -17.69 -0.51
C ALA A 410 3.13 -16.60 0.52
N ALA A 411 3.04 -15.34 0.07
CA ALA A 411 2.70 -14.18 0.89
C ALA A 411 3.45 -14.19 2.25
N CYS A 412 2.75 -13.93 3.33
CA CYS A 412 3.32 -13.91 4.69
C CYS A 412 3.84 -15.27 5.19
N ALA A 413 3.51 -16.39 4.52
CA ALA A 413 4.09 -17.70 4.78
C ALA A 413 5.36 -17.96 3.94
N GLY A 414 5.94 -16.92 3.32
CA GLY A 414 7.14 -17.01 2.49
C GLY A 414 8.30 -17.72 3.17
N LEU A 415 8.67 -17.34 4.41
CA LEU A 415 9.78 -17.98 5.12
C LEU A 415 9.58 -19.52 5.28
N PRO A 416 8.50 -20.04 5.90
CA PRO A 416 8.38 -21.49 6.07
C PRO A 416 8.33 -22.26 4.75
N TYR A 417 7.73 -21.70 3.70
CA TYR A 417 7.79 -22.28 2.35
C TYR A 417 9.21 -22.29 1.78
N GLY A 418 9.93 -21.17 1.89
CA GLY A 418 11.30 -21.05 1.44
C GLY A 418 12.25 -22.00 2.17
N LEU A 419 12.08 -22.17 3.49
CA LEU A 419 12.85 -23.11 4.31
C LEU A 419 12.58 -24.56 3.89
N ALA A 420 11.30 -24.93 3.71
CA ALA A 420 10.93 -26.27 3.26
C ALA A 420 11.55 -26.61 1.90
N GLU A 421 11.46 -25.70 0.94
CA GLU A 421 12.05 -25.92 -0.39
C GLU A 421 13.58 -25.86 -0.38
N ALA A 422 14.19 -25.00 0.44
CA ALA A 422 15.65 -24.98 0.61
C ALA A 422 16.18 -26.31 1.14
N VAL A 423 15.55 -26.88 2.19
CA VAL A 423 15.95 -28.17 2.77
C VAL A 423 15.78 -29.33 1.78
N ARG A 424 14.71 -29.30 0.97
CA ARG A 424 14.49 -30.30 -0.09
C ARG A 424 15.54 -30.19 -1.20
N LEU A 425 15.80 -28.98 -1.70
CA LEU A 425 16.83 -28.74 -2.72
C LEU A 425 18.22 -29.12 -2.22
N LEU A 426 18.52 -28.88 -0.94
CA LEU A 426 19.80 -29.25 -0.33
C LEU A 426 20.12 -30.74 -0.51
N GLN A 427 19.12 -31.62 -0.52
CA GLN A 427 19.30 -33.06 -0.73
C GLN A 427 19.80 -33.39 -2.13
N GLU A 428 19.39 -32.62 -3.13
CA GLU A 428 19.74 -32.83 -4.53
C GLU A 428 21.07 -32.16 -4.88
N VAL A 429 21.25 -30.91 -4.45
CA VAL A 429 22.40 -30.10 -4.87
C VAL A 429 23.62 -30.30 -3.98
N ASN A 430 23.45 -30.72 -2.71
CA ASN A 430 24.49 -30.86 -1.70
C ASN A 430 25.45 -29.66 -1.63
N ARG A 431 24.89 -28.46 -1.69
CA ARG A 431 25.57 -27.16 -1.72
C ARG A 431 24.69 -26.12 -1.02
N PRO A 432 25.26 -25.05 -0.43
CA PRO A 432 24.47 -24.03 0.24
C PRO A 432 23.37 -23.44 -0.66
N VAL A 433 22.18 -23.29 -0.09
CA VAL A 433 21.04 -22.60 -0.70
C VAL A 433 20.92 -21.22 -0.08
N LEU A 434 20.88 -20.19 -0.93
CA LEU A 434 20.61 -18.82 -0.53
C LEU A 434 19.09 -18.60 -0.56
N LEU A 435 18.47 -18.41 0.60
CA LEU A 435 17.06 -18.07 0.73
C LEU A 435 16.94 -16.59 1.07
N VAL A 436 16.27 -15.82 0.23
CA VAL A 436 16.01 -14.40 0.43
C VAL A 436 14.52 -14.18 0.59
N CYS A 437 14.11 -13.43 1.61
CA CYS A 437 12.73 -12.97 1.81
C CYS A 437 12.73 -11.44 1.74
N GLY A 438 11.89 -10.85 0.89
CA GLY A 438 11.92 -9.40 0.68
C GLY A 438 10.55 -8.84 0.36
N GLU A 439 10.23 -7.69 0.94
CA GLU A 439 8.97 -7.00 0.70
C GLU A 439 9.14 -5.48 0.60
N LYS A 440 8.43 -4.88 -0.37
CA LYS A 440 8.28 -3.43 -0.52
C LYS A 440 6.81 -3.10 -0.71
N PHE A 441 6.05 -3.11 0.39
CA PHE A 441 4.63 -2.78 0.36
C PHE A 441 4.37 -1.29 0.19
N SER A 442 5.31 -0.41 0.53
CA SER A 442 5.17 1.03 0.35
C SER A 442 4.76 1.44 -1.07
N ASP A 443 5.16 0.67 -2.10
CA ASP A 443 4.74 0.88 -3.50
C ASP A 443 3.30 0.39 -3.82
N LYS A 444 2.73 -0.42 -2.92
CA LYS A 444 1.48 -1.19 -3.09
C LYS A 444 0.37 -0.71 -2.16
N ILE A 445 0.71 0.11 -1.17
CA ILE A 445 -0.24 0.75 -0.27
C ILE A 445 -0.93 1.88 -1.04
N GLY A 446 -2.12 1.61 -1.55
CA GLY A 446 -3.00 2.65 -2.07
C GLY A 446 -3.86 3.30 -0.99
N THR A 447 -5.01 3.83 -1.39
CA THR A 447 -5.95 4.56 -0.52
C THR A 447 -6.79 3.66 0.39
N VAL A 448 -6.63 2.33 0.30
CA VAL A 448 -7.43 1.35 1.06
C VAL A 448 -6.99 1.30 2.53
N ARG A 449 -7.95 1.56 3.43
CA ARG A 449 -7.70 1.80 4.86
C ARG A 449 -6.95 0.68 5.60
N PRO A 450 -7.37 -0.61 5.60
CA PRO A 450 -6.77 -1.61 6.47
C PRO A 450 -5.28 -1.89 6.18
N SER A 451 -4.87 -1.88 4.91
CA SER A 451 -3.50 -2.19 4.48
C SER A 451 -2.51 -1.10 4.88
N ARG A 452 -2.94 0.16 4.83
CA ARG A 452 -2.10 1.33 5.06
C ARG A 452 -1.53 1.46 6.47
N MET A 453 -2.21 0.91 7.47
CA MET A 453 -1.74 0.91 8.86
C MET A 453 -0.78 -0.24 9.18
N ILE A 454 -0.65 -1.23 8.29
CA ILE A 454 -0.09 -2.52 8.67
C ILE A 454 1.28 -2.71 8.05
N PHE A 455 1.42 -2.51 6.75
CA PHE A 455 2.59 -2.98 6.02
C PHE A 455 3.82 -2.08 6.14
N GLY A 456 4.99 -2.73 6.17
CA GLY A 456 6.33 -2.15 6.12
C GLY A 456 7.17 -2.83 5.02
N ASP A 457 8.38 -2.31 4.83
CA ASP A 457 9.37 -2.79 3.87
C ASP A 457 10.60 -3.37 4.59
N GLY A 458 11.23 -4.34 3.95
CA GLY A 458 12.48 -4.92 4.42
C GLY A 458 12.83 -6.22 3.71
N ALA A 459 14.08 -6.65 3.87
CA ALA A 459 14.57 -7.90 3.34
C ALA A 459 15.43 -8.64 4.36
N ALA A 460 15.50 -9.96 4.21
CA ALA A 460 16.37 -10.84 4.96
C ALA A 460 16.91 -11.95 4.05
N ALA A 461 18.13 -12.40 4.30
CA ALA A 461 18.73 -13.50 3.58
C ALA A 461 19.34 -14.52 4.55
N LEU A 462 19.12 -15.80 4.26
CA LEU A 462 19.65 -16.94 5.00
C LEU A 462 20.53 -17.78 4.08
N VAL A 463 21.68 -18.22 4.60
CA VAL A 463 22.54 -19.22 3.96
C VAL A 463 22.30 -20.56 4.65
N ILE A 464 21.69 -21.51 3.93
CA ILE A 464 21.33 -22.84 4.45
C ILE A 464 22.25 -23.86 3.80
N ALA A 465 23.15 -24.45 4.57
CA ALA A 465 24.21 -25.33 4.07
C ALA A 465 24.05 -26.77 4.56
N PRO A 466 24.72 -27.73 3.90
CA PRO A 466 24.92 -29.06 4.47
C PRO A 466 25.69 -28.93 5.78
N ALA A 467 25.17 -29.51 6.87
CA ALA A 467 25.91 -29.62 8.11
C ALA A 467 27.19 -30.43 7.87
N PRO A 468 28.31 -30.10 8.55
CA PRO A 468 29.51 -30.91 8.52
C PRO A 468 29.21 -32.36 8.92
N GLU A 469 30.00 -33.30 8.40
CA GLU A 469 29.83 -34.73 8.70
C GLU A 469 29.89 -34.97 10.22
N GLY A 470 28.85 -35.63 10.76
CA GLY A 470 28.74 -35.93 12.18
C GLY A 470 28.14 -34.81 13.05
N GLU A 471 27.86 -33.63 12.49
CA GLU A 471 27.13 -32.57 13.19
C GLU A 471 25.61 -32.70 13.00
N SER A 472 24.85 -32.28 14.01
CA SER A 472 23.40 -32.14 13.91
C SER A 472 23.04 -30.92 13.06
N GLY A 473 21.95 -31.03 12.29
CA GLY A 473 21.33 -29.88 11.65
C GLY A 473 20.59 -28.98 12.65
N ASP A 474 20.18 -27.80 12.20
CA ASP A 474 19.47 -26.82 13.00
C ASP A 474 17.94 -26.89 12.86
N PHE A 475 17.42 -27.72 11.96
CA PHE A 475 15.98 -27.86 11.74
C PHE A 475 15.48 -29.19 12.29
N ASP A 476 14.44 -29.15 13.11
CA ASP A 476 13.76 -30.32 13.65
C ASP A 476 12.51 -30.64 12.81
N LEU A 477 11.54 -29.71 12.81
CA LEU A 477 10.27 -29.88 12.12
C LEU A 477 10.04 -28.77 11.09
N LEU A 478 9.53 -29.17 9.92
CA LEU A 478 9.07 -28.27 8.88
C LEU A 478 7.67 -28.67 8.43
N GLN A 479 6.80 -27.69 8.28
CA GLN A 479 5.44 -27.91 7.81
C GLN A 479 4.93 -26.74 6.99
N THR A 480 4.19 -27.06 5.93
CA THR A 480 3.52 -26.08 5.07
C THR A 480 2.09 -26.52 4.82
N TYR A 481 1.16 -25.56 4.79
CA TYR A 481 -0.25 -25.76 4.55
C TYR A 481 -0.71 -24.88 3.40
N ALA A 482 -1.51 -25.42 2.49
CA ALA A 482 -2.18 -24.65 1.45
C ALA A 482 -3.67 -25.02 1.41
N GLY A 483 -4.52 -24.01 1.21
CA GLY A 483 -5.97 -24.18 1.06
C GLY A 483 -6.76 -23.94 2.34
N GLY A 484 -7.92 -24.57 2.44
CA GLY A 484 -8.92 -24.31 3.49
C GLY A 484 -10.17 -23.62 2.94
N PRO A 485 -11.03 -23.06 3.81
CA PRO A 485 -12.25 -22.38 3.38
C PRO A 485 -11.97 -21.26 2.38
N VAL A 486 -12.75 -21.18 1.30
CA VAL A 486 -12.57 -20.19 0.22
C VAL A 486 -12.61 -18.75 0.75
N THR A 487 -13.40 -18.48 1.79
CA THR A 487 -13.45 -17.17 2.45
C THR A 487 -12.11 -16.78 3.08
N GLN A 488 -11.36 -17.75 3.61
CA GLN A 488 -10.02 -17.53 4.14
C GLN A 488 -8.97 -17.46 3.04
N VAL A 489 -9.13 -18.23 1.97
CA VAL A 489 -8.29 -18.15 0.76
C VAL A 489 -8.28 -16.74 0.18
N ASN A 490 -9.47 -16.14 0.07
CA ASN A 490 -9.69 -14.80 -0.45
C ASN A 490 -9.66 -13.71 0.64
N SER A 491 -9.07 -13.98 1.81
CA SER A 491 -9.04 -13.04 2.94
C SER A 491 -8.10 -11.85 2.72
N ILE A 492 -7.13 -11.99 1.82
CA ILE A 492 -6.26 -10.90 1.35
C ILE A 492 -6.11 -11.08 -0.17
N ILE A 493 -6.39 -10.04 -0.95
CA ILE A 493 -6.33 -10.09 -2.41
C ILE A 493 -5.52 -8.91 -2.92
N TRP A 494 -4.57 -9.21 -3.79
CA TRP A 494 -3.80 -8.21 -4.52
C TRP A 494 -3.17 -8.81 -5.80
N PRO A 495 -3.26 -8.13 -6.97
CA PRO A 495 -4.12 -6.98 -7.25
C PRO A 495 -5.60 -7.36 -7.13
N ASN A 496 -6.42 -6.46 -6.59
CA ASN A 496 -7.86 -6.67 -6.48
C ASN A 496 -8.62 -5.72 -7.42
N PRO A 497 -9.15 -6.21 -8.57
CA PRO A 497 -9.85 -5.36 -9.55
C PRO A 497 -11.09 -4.66 -8.97
N SER A 498 -11.74 -5.26 -7.97
CA SER A 498 -12.87 -4.63 -7.25
C SER A 498 -12.42 -3.47 -6.37
N PHE A 499 -11.11 -3.28 -6.20
CA PHE A 499 -10.46 -2.29 -5.35
C PHE A 499 -9.46 -1.41 -6.11
N ASP A 500 -9.68 -1.18 -7.42
CA ASP A 500 -8.74 -0.41 -8.26
C ASP A 500 -7.32 -0.99 -8.21
N ASN A 501 -7.25 -2.33 -8.23
CA ASN A 501 -6.04 -3.13 -8.07
C ASN A 501 -5.27 -2.93 -6.75
N ASN A 502 -5.80 -2.18 -5.79
CA ASN A 502 -5.20 -2.02 -4.47
C ASN A 502 -5.24 -3.33 -3.67
N ILE A 503 -4.32 -3.45 -2.72
CA ILE A 503 -4.33 -4.56 -1.76
C ILE A 503 -5.50 -4.42 -0.79
N THR A 504 -6.29 -5.50 -0.67
CA THR A 504 -7.45 -5.54 0.22
C THR A 504 -7.27 -6.60 1.29
N VAL A 505 -7.58 -6.24 2.53
CA VAL A 505 -7.52 -7.12 3.70
C VAL A 505 -8.91 -7.24 4.33
N TYR A 506 -9.46 -8.44 4.34
CA TYR A 506 -10.75 -8.77 4.96
C TYR A 506 -10.53 -9.24 6.40
N GLY A 507 -10.61 -8.28 7.34
CA GLY A 507 -10.20 -8.47 8.74
C GLY A 507 -10.83 -9.68 9.47
N PRO A 508 -12.15 -9.91 9.41
CA PRO A 508 -12.78 -11.07 10.04
C PRO A 508 -12.24 -12.41 9.52
N GLU A 509 -12.08 -12.52 8.20
CA GLU A 509 -11.57 -13.71 7.53
C GLU A 509 -10.10 -13.96 7.87
N VAL A 510 -9.27 -12.90 7.92
CA VAL A 510 -7.87 -12.98 8.37
C VAL A 510 -7.77 -13.42 9.83
N LYS A 511 -8.65 -12.91 10.72
CA LYS A 511 -8.66 -13.33 12.12
C LYS A 511 -9.07 -14.79 12.29
N SER A 512 -10.09 -15.22 11.54
CA SER A 512 -10.53 -16.63 11.50
C SER A 512 -9.41 -17.55 11.00
N LEU A 513 -8.73 -17.13 9.94
CA LEU A 513 -7.61 -17.83 9.35
C LEU A 513 -6.45 -18.02 10.33
N ALA A 514 -5.96 -16.92 10.90
CA ALA A 514 -4.83 -16.93 11.84
C ALA A 514 -5.16 -17.79 13.07
N GLY A 515 -6.38 -17.69 13.60
CA GLY A 515 -6.82 -18.50 14.74
C GLY A 515 -6.85 -20.00 14.44
N ARG A 516 -7.34 -20.39 13.25
CA ARG A 516 -7.36 -21.80 12.83
C ARG A 516 -5.95 -22.37 12.75
N TYR A 517 -5.05 -21.72 12.01
CA TYR A 517 -3.69 -22.25 11.83
C TYR A 517 -2.90 -22.27 13.13
N LEU A 518 -3.01 -21.23 13.97
CA LEU A 518 -2.28 -21.22 15.23
C LEU A 518 -2.72 -22.37 16.16
N ALA A 519 -4.03 -22.60 16.28
CA ALA A 519 -4.55 -23.72 17.07
C ALA A 519 -4.08 -25.07 16.52
N GLN A 520 -4.18 -25.25 15.20
CA GLN A 520 -3.78 -26.48 14.52
C GLN A 520 -2.28 -26.78 14.71
N MET A 521 -1.40 -25.79 14.52
CA MET A 521 0.05 -25.97 14.65
C MET A 521 0.46 -26.32 16.08
N ILE A 522 -0.15 -25.67 17.08
CA ILE A 522 0.14 -25.95 18.49
C ILE A 522 -0.35 -27.35 18.86
N GLU A 523 -1.55 -27.74 18.41
CA GLU A 523 -2.08 -29.09 18.64
C GLU A 523 -1.18 -30.16 17.99
N GLU A 524 -0.70 -29.93 16.77
CA GLU A 524 0.24 -30.83 16.10
C GLU A 524 1.53 -30.99 16.91
N LEU A 525 2.19 -29.90 17.30
CA LEU A 525 3.44 -29.95 18.08
C LEU A 525 3.25 -30.57 19.47
N SER A 526 2.09 -30.37 20.10
CA SER A 526 1.77 -30.95 21.41
C SER A 526 1.56 -32.47 21.35
N ASN A 527 1.22 -33.01 20.17
CA ASN A 527 0.97 -34.44 19.97
C ASN A 527 2.18 -35.18 19.38
N LEU A 528 3.19 -34.47 18.89
CA LEU A 528 4.39 -35.05 18.32
C LEU A 528 5.45 -35.28 19.39
N PRO A 529 6.14 -36.43 19.38
CA PRO A 529 7.27 -36.65 20.27
C PRO A 529 8.39 -35.66 19.94
N ASP A 530 9.11 -35.22 20.96
CA ASP A 530 10.33 -34.43 20.73
C ASP A 530 11.42 -35.29 20.08
N THR A 531 11.86 -34.87 18.89
CA THR A 531 12.89 -35.61 18.14
C THR A 531 14.30 -35.24 18.62
N THR A 532 14.43 -34.15 19.38
CA THR A 532 15.71 -33.66 19.91
C THR A 532 16.15 -34.41 21.18
N GLY A 533 15.25 -35.17 21.81
CA GLY A 533 15.49 -35.95 23.03
C GLY A 533 15.61 -35.11 24.32
N ARG A 534 15.18 -33.85 24.28
CA ARG A 534 15.17 -32.87 25.37
C ARG A 534 13.89 -32.88 26.18
N ALA A 535 12.76 -33.25 25.59
CA ALA A 535 11.45 -33.18 26.21
C ALA A 535 10.55 -34.38 25.82
N GLU A 536 9.30 -34.37 26.29
CA GLU A 536 8.31 -35.41 25.91
C GLU A 536 7.69 -35.09 24.55
N THR A 537 7.32 -33.83 24.32
CA THR A 537 6.68 -33.37 23.09
C THR A 537 7.52 -32.33 22.36
N ALA A 538 7.37 -32.24 21.03
CA ALA A 538 8.06 -31.23 20.23
C ALA A 538 7.73 -29.80 20.70
N TRP A 539 6.51 -29.59 21.21
CA TRP A 539 6.11 -28.32 21.82
C TRP A 539 6.93 -27.95 23.07
N ASP A 540 7.24 -28.93 23.92
CA ASP A 540 7.99 -28.70 25.16
C ASP A 540 9.46 -28.32 24.93
N THR A 541 10.00 -28.63 23.75
CA THR A 541 11.34 -28.20 23.31
C THR A 541 11.39 -26.71 22.96
N VAL A 542 10.26 -26.07 22.64
CA VAL A 542 10.21 -24.67 22.19
C VAL A 542 10.47 -23.71 23.34
N GLU A 543 11.55 -22.93 23.21
CA GLU A 543 11.98 -21.93 24.17
C GLU A 543 11.40 -20.53 23.85
N LEU A 544 11.27 -20.20 22.56
CA LEU A 544 10.74 -18.91 22.07
C LEU A 544 9.82 -19.10 20.86
N VAL A 545 8.76 -18.30 20.78
CA VAL A 545 7.87 -18.24 19.62
C VAL A 545 8.09 -16.91 18.90
N VAL A 546 8.51 -16.99 17.63
CA VAL A 546 8.71 -15.83 16.75
C VAL A 546 7.69 -15.90 15.61
N PRO A 547 6.44 -15.44 15.82
CA PRO A 547 5.38 -15.57 14.84
C PRO A 547 5.55 -14.57 13.69
N HIS A 548 4.82 -14.80 12.61
CA HIS A 548 4.60 -13.77 11.60
C HIS A 548 4.05 -12.48 12.24
N GLN A 549 4.71 -11.36 11.91
CA GLN A 549 4.41 -10.03 12.44
C GLN A 549 3.23 -9.39 11.70
N ALA A 550 2.02 -9.94 11.88
CA ALA A 550 0.81 -9.50 11.17
C ALA A 550 0.11 -8.29 11.82
N ASN A 551 -0.18 -8.43 13.11
CA ASN A 551 -0.88 -7.49 13.97
C ASN A 551 -0.72 -8.01 15.41
N LYS A 552 0.07 -7.33 16.25
CA LYS A 552 0.42 -7.83 17.59
C LYS A 552 -0.82 -8.05 18.46
N THR A 553 -1.75 -7.08 18.47
CA THR A 553 -2.98 -7.17 19.27
C THR A 553 -3.80 -8.42 18.93
N MET A 554 -3.96 -8.70 17.63
CA MET A 554 -4.68 -9.89 17.16
C MET A 554 -3.93 -11.18 17.51
N VAL A 555 -2.62 -11.24 17.25
CA VAL A 555 -1.83 -12.45 17.47
C VAL A 555 -1.78 -12.80 18.96
N ILE A 556 -1.63 -11.82 19.85
CA ILE A 556 -1.66 -12.06 21.31
C ILE A 556 -3.02 -12.61 21.76
N ASP A 557 -4.14 -12.05 21.28
CA ASP A 557 -5.50 -12.54 21.60
C ASP A 557 -5.68 -14.00 21.15
N LEU A 558 -5.21 -14.34 19.95
CA LEU A 558 -5.30 -15.70 19.41
C LEU A 558 -4.36 -16.68 20.13
N ALA A 559 -3.13 -16.26 20.42
CA ALA A 559 -2.13 -17.06 21.13
C ALA A 559 -2.61 -17.43 22.53
N LYS A 560 -3.18 -16.48 23.29
CA LYS A 560 -3.76 -16.73 24.61
C LYS A 560 -4.89 -17.77 24.55
N ARG A 561 -5.75 -17.70 23.53
CA ARG A 561 -6.83 -18.68 23.32
C ARG A 561 -6.31 -20.07 22.99
N ALA A 562 -5.16 -20.16 22.34
CA ALA A 562 -4.47 -21.41 22.05
C ALA A 562 -3.59 -21.90 23.21
N GLY A 563 -3.64 -21.25 24.38
CA GLY A 563 -2.91 -21.68 25.58
C GLY A 563 -1.47 -21.17 25.70
N LEU A 564 -1.04 -20.25 24.84
CA LEU A 564 0.30 -19.67 24.89
C LEU A 564 0.43 -18.57 25.95
N SER A 565 1.54 -18.56 26.68
CA SER A 565 1.92 -17.40 27.49
C SER A 565 2.45 -16.28 26.59
N ALA A 566 2.07 -15.03 26.90
CA ALA A 566 2.58 -13.86 26.19
C ALA A 566 4.11 -13.70 26.33
N ASP A 567 4.68 -14.19 27.43
CA ASP A 567 6.10 -14.06 27.76
C ASP A 567 7.01 -14.91 26.87
N LYS A 568 6.43 -15.87 26.12
CA LYS A 568 7.14 -16.70 25.13
C LYS A 568 7.10 -16.12 23.71
N LEU A 569 6.42 -15.00 23.48
CA LEU A 569 6.24 -14.41 22.16
C LEU A 569 7.19 -13.23 21.96
N TYR A 570 7.90 -13.22 20.83
CA TYR A 570 8.69 -12.07 20.42
C TYR A 570 7.99 -11.27 19.31
N PHE A 571 7.96 -9.94 19.45
CA PHE A 571 7.44 -9.03 18.44
C PHE A 571 8.41 -7.85 18.23
N ASN A 572 8.56 -7.45 16.98
CA ASN A 572 9.20 -6.19 16.58
C ASN A 572 8.28 -5.33 15.68
N ILE A 573 7.05 -5.80 15.42
CA ILE A 573 6.07 -5.15 14.54
C ILE A 573 5.77 -3.71 14.94
N GLU A 574 5.94 -3.38 16.22
CA GLU A 574 5.82 -2.04 16.79
C GLU A 574 6.64 -1.02 16.00
N THR A 575 7.85 -1.43 15.61
CA THR A 575 8.86 -0.56 14.99
C THR A 575 9.14 -0.86 13.51
N MET A 576 8.66 -2.00 13.02
CA MET A 576 8.86 -2.46 11.64
C MET A 576 7.58 -2.39 10.79
N GLY A 577 6.41 -2.52 11.40
CA GLY A 577 5.20 -2.93 10.68
C GLY A 577 5.29 -4.37 10.17
N ASN A 578 4.33 -4.75 9.33
CA ASN A 578 4.25 -6.07 8.72
C ASN A 578 5.07 -6.12 7.42
N THR A 579 6.21 -6.79 7.46
CA THR A 579 7.09 -7.03 6.30
C THR A 579 6.87 -8.42 5.67
N SER A 580 5.64 -8.97 5.73
CA SER A 580 5.20 -10.25 5.15
C SER A 580 6.26 -11.36 5.25
N SER A 581 6.83 -11.84 4.15
CA SER A 581 7.78 -12.96 4.13
C SER A 581 9.07 -12.66 4.91
N ALA A 582 9.49 -11.40 4.97
CA ALA A 582 10.68 -10.96 5.72
C ALA A 582 10.43 -10.73 7.22
N SER A 583 9.17 -10.79 7.68
CA SER A 583 8.82 -10.47 9.07
C SER A 583 9.47 -11.36 10.12
N ILE A 584 9.38 -12.68 9.95
CA ILE A 584 9.97 -13.65 10.89
C ILE A 584 11.50 -13.53 10.92
N PRO A 585 12.24 -13.56 9.79
CA PRO A 585 13.69 -13.49 9.87
C PRO A 585 14.19 -12.14 10.40
N ILE A 586 13.51 -11.01 10.12
CA ILE A 586 13.85 -9.72 10.74
C ILE A 586 13.59 -9.77 12.25
N ALA A 587 12.47 -10.35 12.69
CA ALA A 587 12.18 -10.50 14.12
C ALA A 587 13.20 -11.40 14.85
N ILE A 588 13.72 -12.45 14.20
CA ILE A 588 14.81 -13.27 14.76
C ILE A 588 16.08 -12.45 14.96
N ALA A 589 16.48 -11.66 13.95
CA ALA A 589 17.65 -10.79 14.07
C ALA A 589 17.48 -9.76 15.20
N ASP A 590 16.30 -9.15 15.30
CA ASP A 590 15.99 -8.21 16.38
C ASP A 590 15.99 -8.89 17.76
N ALA A 591 15.49 -10.12 17.87
CA ALA A 591 15.54 -10.88 19.13
C ALA A 591 16.96 -11.18 19.59
N VAL A 592 17.90 -11.35 18.67
CA VAL A 592 19.35 -11.49 18.97
C VAL A 592 19.95 -10.14 19.39
N ALA A 593 19.59 -9.05 18.70
CA ALA A 593 20.02 -7.70 19.06
C ALA A 593 19.55 -7.32 20.49
N ASP A 594 18.29 -7.64 20.80
CA ASP A 594 17.63 -7.38 22.09
C ASP A 594 18.04 -8.36 23.20
N LYS A 595 18.94 -9.33 22.90
CA LYS A 595 19.42 -10.36 23.84
C LYS A 595 18.32 -11.28 24.39
N VAL A 596 17.20 -11.39 23.68
CA VAL A 596 16.19 -12.43 23.95
C VAL A 596 16.71 -13.79 23.47
N ILE A 597 17.38 -13.82 22.32
CA ILE A 597 18.17 -14.97 21.86
C ILE A 597 19.64 -14.67 22.18
N ASP A 598 20.10 -15.07 23.36
CA ASP A 598 21.47 -14.83 23.86
C ASP A 598 22.38 -16.07 23.78
N ARG A 599 21.79 -17.22 23.44
CA ARG A 599 22.46 -18.52 23.27
C ARG A 599 21.72 -19.35 22.23
N PRO A 600 22.31 -20.47 21.76
CA PRO A 600 21.58 -21.45 20.98
C PRO A 600 20.30 -21.91 21.69
N MET A 601 19.15 -21.71 21.05
CA MET A 601 17.84 -22.13 21.58
C MET A 601 16.88 -22.53 20.47
N TRP A 602 15.91 -23.37 20.82
CA TRP A 602 14.88 -23.82 19.88
C TRP A 602 13.74 -22.82 19.82
N ILE A 603 13.42 -22.39 18.61
CA ILE A 603 12.32 -21.48 18.36
C ILE A 603 11.23 -22.14 17.52
N PHE A 604 10.00 -21.69 17.72
CA PHE A 604 8.86 -21.97 16.86
C PHE A 604 8.52 -20.74 16.04
N ALA A 605 8.56 -20.87 14.72
CA ALA A 605 8.38 -19.78 13.77
C ALA A 605 7.14 -19.98 12.88
N PRO A 606 5.92 -19.73 13.39
CA PRO A 606 4.69 -19.89 12.61
C PRO A 606 4.43 -18.70 11.68
N GLY A 607 4.18 -18.99 10.40
CA GLY A 607 3.74 -18.05 9.38
C GLY A 607 2.37 -18.39 8.79
N PHE A 608 1.58 -17.37 8.44
CA PHE A 608 0.25 -17.51 7.82
C PHE A 608 -0.07 -16.27 6.99
N GLY A 609 -0.74 -16.43 5.84
CA GLY A 609 -1.01 -15.34 4.91
C GLY A 609 -2.08 -15.62 3.85
N ALA A 610 -2.16 -14.73 2.86
CA ALA A 610 -3.08 -14.79 1.71
C ALA A 610 -2.95 -16.11 0.92
N GLY A 611 -4.03 -16.66 0.36
CA GLY A 611 -3.98 -17.85 -0.53
C GLY A 611 -4.88 -19.07 -0.22
N SER A 612 -5.23 -19.47 0.99
CA SER A 612 -4.47 -19.19 2.19
C SER A 612 -3.41 -20.25 2.35
N VAL A 613 -2.22 -19.75 2.69
CA VAL A 613 -1.06 -20.56 2.98
C VAL A 613 -0.60 -20.26 4.39
N ALA A 614 0.00 -21.27 5.01
CA ALA A 614 0.63 -21.16 6.31
C ALA A 614 1.76 -22.18 6.41
N GLY A 615 2.55 -22.10 7.47
CA GLY A 615 3.57 -23.08 7.75
C GLY A 615 4.34 -22.72 8.99
N TYR A 616 5.21 -23.61 9.42
CA TYR A 616 6.12 -23.33 10.53
C TYR A 616 7.45 -24.03 10.36
N SER A 617 8.43 -23.53 11.10
CA SER A 617 9.67 -24.24 11.38
C SER A 617 9.87 -24.31 12.90
N VAL A 618 10.26 -25.49 13.38
CA VAL A 618 10.92 -25.66 14.68
C VAL A 618 12.40 -25.78 14.39
N MET A 619 13.17 -24.76 14.77
CA MET A 619 14.58 -24.67 14.43
C MET A 619 15.41 -24.09 15.57
N ARG A 620 16.67 -24.46 15.64
CA ARG A 620 17.64 -24.00 16.60
C ARG A 620 18.37 -22.78 16.04
N ILE A 621 18.25 -21.65 16.73
CA ILE A 621 18.94 -20.41 16.36
C ILE A 621 20.12 -20.20 17.29
N ASP A 622 21.32 -20.14 16.72
CA ASP A 622 22.52 -19.66 17.38
C ASP A 622 22.67 -18.16 17.09
N PRO A 623 22.77 -17.27 18.10
CA PRO A 623 22.92 -15.83 17.86
C PRO A 623 24.13 -15.47 17.00
N ALA A 624 25.15 -16.33 16.92
CA ALA A 624 26.34 -16.11 16.09
C ALA A 624 26.06 -16.14 14.57
N ILE A 625 24.92 -16.69 14.13
CA ILE A 625 24.56 -16.71 12.70
C ILE A 625 24.07 -15.34 12.22
N VAL A 626 23.65 -14.46 13.12
CA VAL A 626 23.10 -13.16 12.73
C VAL A 626 24.24 -12.23 12.37
N ALA A 627 24.27 -11.81 11.11
CA ALA A 627 25.22 -10.84 10.61
C ALA A 627 25.01 -9.48 11.30
N PRO A 628 26.08 -8.70 11.56
CA PRO A 628 25.96 -7.33 12.01
C PRO A 628 25.09 -6.52 11.05
N SER A 629 24.29 -5.58 11.57
CA SER A 629 23.47 -4.74 10.71
C SER A 629 24.35 -3.90 9.79
N PRO A 630 24.06 -3.78 8.49
CA PRO A 630 24.77 -2.87 7.59
C PRO A 630 24.81 -1.42 8.12
N ASP A 631 23.75 -1.00 8.83
CA ASP A 631 23.64 0.34 9.42
C ASP A 631 24.60 0.57 10.61
N GLU A 632 25.02 -0.50 11.30
CA GLU A 632 26.00 -0.42 12.40
C GLU A 632 27.44 -0.32 11.88
N ALA A 633 27.73 -0.87 10.70
CA ALA A 633 29.07 -0.85 10.11
C ALA A 633 29.50 0.57 9.66
N VAL A 634 28.54 1.43 9.27
CA VAL A 634 28.83 2.82 8.86
C VAL A 634 29.23 3.69 10.06
N ALA A 635 28.75 3.39 11.27
CA ALA A 635 29.11 4.14 12.47
C ALA A 635 30.58 3.92 12.88
N THR A 636 31.17 2.77 12.53
CA THR A 636 32.54 2.41 12.94
C THR A 636 33.65 2.95 12.04
N ASP A 637 33.33 3.51 10.87
CA ASP A 637 34.32 4.02 9.91
C ASP A 637 34.55 5.55 10.03
N SER A 638 34.01 6.20 11.07
CA SER A 638 34.14 7.65 11.30
C SER A 638 35.41 8.08 12.07
N ASP A 639 36.30 7.14 12.43
CA ASP A 639 37.57 7.39 13.14
C ASP A 639 38.81 7.25 12.23
N ALA A 640 38.77 7.83 11.03
CA ALA A 640 39.95 8.03 10.19
C ALA A 640 40.28 9.52 10.06
N PRO A 641 41.55 9.94 10.25
CA PRO A 641 41.91 11.35 10.39
C PRO A 641 41.80 12.09 9.06
N GLU A 642 41.20 13.28 9.12
CA GLU A 642 41.05 14.24 8.02
C GLU A 642 42.38 14.46 7.28
N SER A 643 42.39 14.18 5.98
CA SER A 643 43.36 14.73 5.05
C SER A 643 42.67 15.76 4.17
N THR A 644 43.11 17.01 4.33
CA THR A 644 42.75 18.18 3.55
C THR A 644 43.26 18.05 2.12
N ASP A 645 42.40 18.20 1.11
CA ASP A 645 42.62 19.17 0.03
C ASP A 645 41.40 19.33 -0.90
N GLU A 646 41.40 20.49 -1.56
CA GLU A 646 40.26 21.24 -2.09
C GLU A 646 39.66 20.79 -3.44
N ALA A 647 38.45 21.34 -3.66
CA ALA A 647 37.87 21.82 -4.92
C ALA A 647 37.20 20.82 -5.88
N VAL A 648 35.87 20.73 -5.75
CA VAL A 648 34.98 20.37 -6.87
C VAL A 648 34.16 21.59 -7.31
N THR A 649 34.51 22.10 -8.48
CA THR A 649 33.77 23.11 -9.25
C THR A 649 32.47 22.55 -9.82
N LYS A 650 31.39 23.31 -9.64
CA LYS A 650 30.10 23.18 -10.33
C LYS A 650 30.22 23.44 -11.84
N THR A 651 29.63 22.57 -12.67
CA THR A 651 29.04 22.88 -14.00
C THR A 651 28.21 21.67 -14.43
N SER A 652 26.87 21.74 -14.41
CA SER A 652 25.95 22.19 -15.48
C SER A 652 25.68 21.16 -16.59
N ALA A 653 24.39 20.82 -16.73
CA ALA A 653 23.77 19.89 -17.67
C ALA A 653 24.15 20.06 -19.15
N ARG A 654 24.22 18.94 -19.89
CA ARG A 654 23.89 18.83 -21.33
C ARG A 654 23.34 17.43 -21.67
N ASN A 655 22.15 17.42 -22.25
CA ASN A 655 21.56 16.31 -23.00
C ASN A 655 22.17 16.27 -24.42
N SER A 656 22.49 15.08 -24.94
CA SER A 656 22.47 14.77 -26.38
C SER A 656 22.51 13.26 -26.67
N THR A 657 21.35 12.71 -27.02
CA THR A 657 21.03 11.81 -28.16
C THR A 657 22.04 10.89 -28.89
N ASP A 658 23.22 10.55 -28.35
CA ASP A 658 24.21 9.72 -29.09
C ASP A 658 24.52 8.31 -28.52
N ASP A 659 23.79 7.82 -27.51
CA ASP A 659 24.05 6.48 -26.93
C ASP A 659 23.12 5.35 -27.41
N MET A 660 22.39 5.55 -28.52
CA MET A 660 21.58 4.49 -29.15
C MET A 660 22.24 3.82 -30.36
N ALA A 661 23.42 4.27 -30.80
CA ALA A 661 24.14 3.68 -31.95
C ALA A 661 25.23 2.66 -31.57
N LEU A 662 25.55 2.49 -30.27
CA LEU A 662 26.54 1.53 -29.78
C LEU A 662 25.92 0.20 -29.28
N ALA A 663 24.59 0.06 -29.31
CA ALA A 663 23.89 -1.15 -28.88
C ALA A 663 23.67 -2.20 -29.99
N PHE A 664 24.05 -1.93 -31.25
CA PHE A 664 23.83 -2.85 -32.38
C PHE A 664 25.03 -3.04 -33.33
N GLY A 665 26.26 -2.88 -32.84
CA GLY A 665 27.48 -3.48 -33.40
C GLY A 665 27.67 -3.43 -34.93
N VAL A 666 28.05 -2.26 -35.45
CA VAL A 666 28.82 -2.14 -36.70
C VAL A 666 30.13 -1.43 -36.41
#